data_AF-A0A6B0X1L9-F1
#
_entry.id   AF-A0A6B0X1L9-F1
#
_cell.length_a   1.000
_cell.length_b   1.000
_cell.length_c   1.000
_cell.angle_alpha   90.00
_cell.angle_beta   90.00
_cell.angle_gamma   90.00
#
_symmetry.space_group_name_H-M   'P 1'
#
loop_
_entity.id
_entity.type
_entity.pdbx_description
1 polymer ?
#
loop_
_entity_poly.entity_id
_entity_poly.type
_entity_poly.pdbx_seq_one_letter_code
_entity_poly.pdbx_strand_id
1 'polypeptide(L)'
;MNISKFGWHIGCIALVLIFGIFWPVVPIWADPSAADSLYLLGNQALKAGEIDRAKILFEQSLQANKKHAPTHCGLGHVYLTQDQIGKARKAFRNAEKYQRKMPEAYFGMGLVYAREKGQWVRAIDYFCRALAEKPDYVEAQYHIGLTHLNLMNRDAIRAFEQVVEMDPDHPDAYYRLGFMYEYDLLKKEGAIEYYEKQLAVNPAHKDAMWRLGQLYRTLSRTDQAARTLSRLMQTQGTNQRQYMLELAEVYLARKNYEKAETLFETYLAGLSTRERMPYEDISLFVSERETEALKQAKDRQVLLQQFWKRRDPTPITDVNERRVEHFRRVAYAREHFGSAVFPWDRRGEIYVRYGTPSHKSASGDRLRESHPEDWAVKQRLLDRVDWAAEILLSDYAADSDSANVTHRGTGAERAQRQLERQFQRLYNRSSERNQKSEQIRKRAESAMAVGGLGAFLGRPIFPIQDRRAWEYWIYPGLGEGVEIVFRQMPGAPDGVFDYAVLPAEMATKMRHLWGPLIPEQIISQAPREIYVPAFLAEPLYYAAYPATFRGLGDSTRVEIYYGFPASALTREEGDVRINRGAVLYNAKGDPVFKVANRAVFRVDGKTGIIPDVIALDVKPGSYYLAVQAIEERSGRTQVYGMPLRVPSYRHGKLRLSDIEMAASIEQTTGKGHFVKQNLEVIPLATRHYTQRHLVYLYYEIYGLSQDAFGQTDYQISYRLKPRSGQSFGAKVLSGLGKLVGIDQNEEQIAISYDQTGDADNVVNYLALDLSGSEPGEYVIEVAAMDRRDGQKVTKAATFKLETPDEIE
;
A
#
# COMPACT_ATOMS: atom_id res chain seq x y z
N MET A 1 7.40 -3.92 -68.03
CA MET A 1 7.88 -3.82 -69.43
C MET A 1 8.44 -2.42 -69.60
N ASN A 2 9.77 -2.24 -69.55
CA ASN A 2 10.69 -2.13 -70.71
C ASN A 2 10.23 -1.08 -71.74
N ILE A 3 11.01 -0.13 -72.28
CA ILE A 3 12.46 0.16 -72.27
C ILE A 3 12.66 1.50 -73.07
N SER A 4 13.77 2.21 -72.81
CA SER A 4 14.54 3.19 -73.66
C SER A 4 13.88 4.45 -74.26
N LYS A 5 14.44 5.68 -74.15
CA LYS A 5 15.78 6.25 -74.49
C LYS A 5 16.00 6.60 -75.98
N PHE A 6 16.76 7.71 -76.17
CA PHE A 6 17.37 8.31 -77.39
C PHE A 6 16.43 9.15 -78.27
N GLY A 7 16.68 10.42 -78.64
CA GLY A 7 17.90 11.23 -78.71
C GLY A 7 18.42 11.30 -80.15
N TRP A 8 18.56 12.50 -80.74
CA TRP A 8 19.67 12.98 -81.59
C TRP A 8 19.46 14.42 -82.10
N HIS A 9 20.58 15.09 -82.35
CA HIS A 9 20.84 16.51 -82.62
C HIS A 9 21.01 16.85 -84.11
N ILE A 10 21.24 18.16 -84.37
CA ILE A 10 21.98 18.85 -85.48
C ILE A 10 21.06 19.53 -86.52
N GLY A 11 21.19 20.81 -86.89
CA GLY A 11 22.18 21.84 -86.53
C GLY A 11 21.96 23.20 -87.24
N CYS A 12 22.69 24.22 -86.74
CA CYS A 12 23.27 25.44 -87.36
C CYS A 12 22.43 26.31 -88.31
N ILE A 13 22.39 27.65 -88.17
CA ILE A 13 23.48 28.59 -88.49
C ILE A 13 23.41 29.86 -87.62
N ALA A 14 24.60 30.35 -87.24
CA ALA A 14 24.83 31.60 -86.51
C ALA A 14 24.87 32.83 -87.42
N LEU A 15 24.44 33.98 -86.90
CA LEU A 15 24.99 35.29 -87.27
C LEU A 15 24.84 36.25 -86.08
N VAL A 16 25.99 36.61 -85.53
CA VAL A 16 26.18 37.60 -84.46
C VAL A 16 26.20 38.99 -85.09
N LEU A 17 25.36 39.91 -84.61
CA LEU A 17 25.69 41.35 -84.61
C LEU A 17 25.11 42.01 -83.36
N ILE A 18 26.02 42.61 -82.60
CA ILE A 18 25.83 43.43 -81.40
C ILE A 18 25.28 44.79 -81.79
N PHE A 19 24.20 45.25 -81.16
CA PHE A 19 23.98 46.67 -80.81
C PHE A 19 22.92 46.74 -79.68
N GLY A 20 23.14 47.65 -78.74
CA GLY A 20 22.58 47.58 -77.40
C GLY A 20 21.22 48.26 -77.19
N ILE A 21 20.84 48.23 -75.92
CA ILE A 21 19.86 49.11 -75.25
C ILE A 21 18.40 48.87 -75.67
N PHE A 22 17.71 48.02 -74.91
CA PHE A 22 16.51 48.36 -74.12
C PHE A 22 15.94 47.04 -73.56
N TRP A 23 16.34 46.67 -72.34
CA TRP A 23 15.44 45.84 -71.54
C TRP A 23 14.24 46.75 -71.28
N PRO A 24 13.00 46.39 -71.63
CA PRO A 24 11.87 47.13 -71.11
C PRO A 24 11.95 46.94 -69.60
N VAL A 25 12.35 48.01 -68.92
CA VAL A 25 11.96 48.28 -67.54
C VAL A 25 10.44 48.21 -67.58
N VAL A 26 9.89 47.03 -67.29
CA VAL A 26 8.50 46.97 -66.84
C VAL A 26 8.50 47.87 -65.62
N PRO A 27 7.73 48.97 -65.63
CA PRO A 27 7.59 49.75 -64.42
C PRO A 27 7.00 48.77 -63.41
N ILE A 28 7.76 48.47 -62.35
CA ILE A 28 7.21 47.84 -61.16
C ILE A 28 6.29 48.90 -60.56
N TRP A 29 5.09 49.02 -61.12
CA TRP A 29 3.94 49.33 -60.30
C TRP A 29 3.90 48.18 -59.29
N ALA A 30 4.12 48.51 -58.02
CA ALA A 30 3.95 47.58 -56.92
C ALA A 30 2.56 46.97 -57.07
N ASP A 31 2.46 45.75 -57.60
CA ASP A 31 1.20 45.05 -57.73
C ASP A 31 0.80 44.58 -56.32
N PRO A 32 -0.20 45.21 -55.68
CA PRO A 32 -0.57 44.85 -54.32
C PRO A 32 -0.98 43.37 -54.23
N SER A 33 -1.53 42.82 -55.33
CA SER A 33 -1.98 41.42 -55.40
C SER A 33 -0.83 40.41 -55.32
N ALA A 34 0.37 40.77 -55.79
CA ALA A 34 1.56 39.92 -55.71
C ALA A 34 2.10 39.86 -54.27
N ALA A 35 2.10 40.98 -53.54
CA ALA A 35 2.53 41.03 -52.15
C ALA A 35 1.58 40.25 -51.22
N ASP A 36 0.26 40.34 -51.45
CA ASP A 36 -0.76 39.59 -50.73
C ASP A 36 -0.64 38.08 -50.95
N SER A 37 -0.42 37.65 -52.20
CA SER A 37 -0.23 36.24 -52.54
C SER A 37 1.01 35.63 -51.87
N LEU A 38 2.14 36.35 -51.92
CA LEU A 38 3.38 35.93 -51.27
C LEU A 38 3.26 35.91 -49.75
N TYR A 39 2.49 36.85 -49.17
CA TYR A 39 2.16 36.86 -47.75
C TYR A 39 1.34 35.63 -47.34
N LEU A 40 0.31 35.28 -48.10
CA LEU A 40 -0.52 34.09 -47.81
C LEU A 40 0.32 32.80 -47.88
N LEU A 41 1.19 32.66 -48.89
CA LEU A 41 2.13 31.55 -48.99
C LEU A 41 3.13 31.54 -47.81
N GLY A 42 3.64 32.70 -47.42
CA GLY A 42 4.52 32.85 -46.26
C GLY A 42 3.84 32.42 -44.96
N ASN A 43 2.58 32.80 -44.75
CA ASN A 43 1.77 32.35 -43.61
C ASN A 43 1.53 30.84 -43.63
N GLN A 44 1.27 30.25 -44.80
CA GLN A 44 1.12 28.81 -44.95
C GLN A 44 2.42 28.08 -44.58
N ALA A 45 3.57 28.56 -45.06
CA ALA A 45 4.88 28.03 -44.70
C ALA A 45 5.17 28.20 -43.19
N LEU A 46 4.80 29.34 -42.61
CA LEU A 46 4.98 29.60 -41.17
C LEU A 46 4.13 28.63 -40.33
N LYS A 47 2.88 28.39 -40.71
CA LYS A 47 1.99 27.40 -40.06
C LYS A 47 2.51 25.96 -40.20
N ALA A 48 3.18 25.65 -41.32
CA ALA A 48 3.83 24.36 -41.54
C ALA A 48 5.16 24.20 -40.78
N GLY A 49 5.63 25.24 -40.07
CA GLY A 49 6.92 25.23 -39.37
C GLY A 49 8.14 25.42 -40.27
N GLU A 50 7.93 25.73 -41.56
CA GLU A 50 9.00 26.00 -42.53
C GLU A 50 9.53 27.44 -42.37
N ILE A 51 10.16 27.74 -41.23
CA ILE A 51 10.50 29.11 -40.80
C ILE A 51 11.36 29.85 -41.82
N ASP A 52 12.37 29.20 -42.40
CA ASP A 52 13.27 29.83 -43.39
C ASP A 52 12.55 30.13 -44.71
N ARG A 53 11.67 29.22 -45.15
CA ARG A 53 10.86 29.43 -46.34
C ARG A 53 9.85 30.55 -46.12
N ALA A 54 9.18 30.57 -44.97
CA ALA A 54 8.27 31.66 -44.58
C ALA A 54 8.98 33.00 -44.60
N LYS A 55 10.20 33.07 -44.06
CA LYS A 55 11.04 34.27 -44.09
C LYS A 55 11.31 34.76 -45.51
N ILE A 56 11.75 33.87 -46.40
CA ILE A 56 12.05 34.22 -47.81
C ILE A 56 10.79 34.75 -48.50
N LEU A 57 9.64 34.07 -48.34
CA LEU A 57 8.37 34.48 -48.95
C LEU A 57 7.90 35.85 -48.44
N PHE A 58 8.06 36.12 -47.14
CA PHE A 58 7.76 37.44 -46.59
C PHE A 58 8.75 38.53 -47.07
N GLU A 59 10.04 38.22 -47.21
CA GLU A 59 11.02 39.15 -47.77
C GLU A 59 10.70 39.49 -49.24
N GLN A 60 10.29 38.50 -50.04
CA GLN A 60 9.80 38.70 -51.42
C GLN A 60 8.51 39.53 -51.44
N SER A 61 7.58 39.30 -50.52
CA SER A 61 6.36 40.11 -50.38
C SER A 61 6.70 41.58 -50.08
N LEU A 62 7.69 41.85 -49.21
CA LEU A 62 8.16 43.22 -48.95
C LEU A 62 8.97 43.84 -50.09
N GLN A 63 9.57 43.04 -50.98
CA GLN A 63 10.17 43.55 -52.22
C GLN A 63 9.07 44.06 -53.17
N ALA A 64 7.96 43.33 -53.28
CA ALA A 64 6.80 43.73 -54.08
C ALA A 64 6.07 44.94 -53.47
N ASN A 65 5.89 44.97 -52.14
CA ASN A 65 5.33 46.12 -51.42
C ASN A 65 6.00 46.34 -50.05
N LYS A 66 6.93 47.30 -49.99
CA LYS A 66 7.70 47.63 -48.76
C LYS A 66 6.85 48.06 -47.57
N LYS A 67 5.62 48.54 -47.81
CA LYS A 67 4.70 49.06 -46.79
C LYS A 67 3.61 48.04 -46.42
N HIS A 68 3.71 46.79 -46.88
CA HIS A 68 2.69 45.77 -46.61
C HIS A 68 2.71 45.33 -45.13
N ALA A 69 1.83 45.91 -44.32
CA ALA A 69 1.81 45.74 -42.86
C ALA A 69 1.61 44.27 -42.40
N PRO A 70 0.70 43.47 -43.00
CA PRO A 70 0.56 42.05 -42.65
C PRO A 70 1.86 41.24 -42.79
N THR A 71 2.68 41.55 -43.80
CA THR A 71 3.98 40.88 -44.00
C THR A 71 5.03 41.32 -42.98
N HIS A 72 5.01 42.59 -42.55
CA HIS A 72 5.84 43.01 -41.42
C HIS A 72 5.45 42.26 -40.13
N CYS A 73 4.16 41.99 -39.89
CA CYS A 73 3.73 41.10 -38.79
C CYS A 73 4.23 39.66 -38.98
N GLY A 74 4.09 39.10 -40.18
CA GLY A 74 4.59 37.76 -40.52
C GLY A 74 6.09 37.58 -40.25
N LEU A 75 6.93 38.54 -40.68
CA LEU A 75 8.35 38.59 -40.33
C LEU A 75 8.59 38.77 -38.84
N GLY A 76 7.75 39.55 -38.15
CA GLY A 76 7.80 39.70 -36.70
C GLY A 76 7.67 38.35 -35.99
N HIS A 77 6.71 37.52 -36.39
CA HIS A 77 6.54 36.17 -35.86
C HIS A 77 7.72 35.24 -36.20
N VAL A 78 8.22 35.28 -37.45
CA VAL A 78 9.44 34.54 -37.84
C VAL A 78 10.61 34.91 -36.91
N TYR A 79 10.84 36.21 -36.68
CA TYR A 79 11.91 36.66 -35.80
C TYR A 79 11.68 36.29 -34.33
N LEU A 80 10.44 36.26 -33.84
CA LEU A 80 10.13 35.72 -32.51
C LEU A 80 10.45 34.23 -32.42
N THR A 81 10.10 33.42 -33.42
CA THR A 81 10.44 31.99 -33.44
C THR A 81 11.95 31.76 -33.45
N GLN A 82 12.72 32.65 -34.09
CA GLN A 82 14.18 32.64 -34.11
C GLN A 82 14.83 33.34 -32.89
N ASP A 83 14.05 33.73 -31.88
CA ASP A 83 14.47 34.47 -30.69
C ASP A 83 15.19 35.81 -30.96
N GLN A 84 14.99 36.39 -32.15
CA GLN A 84 15.55 37.68 -32.55
C GLN A 84 14.63 38.83 -32.13
N ILE A 85 14.45 39.00 -30.81
CA ILE A 85 13.49 39.94 -30.19
C ILE A 85 13.61 41.38 -30.74
N GLY A 86 14.83 41.88 -30.93
CA GLY A 86 15.07 43.21 -31.47
C GLY A 86 14.56 43.41 -32.91
N LYS A 87 14.73 42.39 -33.77
CA LYS A 87 14.22 42.41 -35.15
C LYS A 87 12.70 42.23 -35.18
N ALA A 88 12.17 41.33 -34.35
CA ALA A 88 10.72 41.16 -34.20
C ALA A 88 10.04 42.48 -33.82
N ARG A 89 10.55 43.15 -32.78
CA ARG A 89 10.05 44.48 -32.37
C ARG A 89 10.10 45.51 -33.49
N LYS A 90 11.17 45.53 -34.29
CA LYS A 90 11.29 46.45 -35.43
C LYS A 90 10.24 46.14 -36.50
N ALA A 91 10.01 44.86 -36.79
CA ALA A 91 9.03 44.42 -37.76
C ALA A 91 7.60 44.78 -37.32
N PHE A 92 7.20 44.48 -36.08
CA PHE A 92 5.87 44.86 -35.59
C PHE A 92 5.66 46.39 -35.50
N ARG A 93 6.68 47.17 -35.13
CA ARG A 93 6.61 48.64 -35.19
C ARG A 93 6.45 49.17 -36.61
N ASN A 94 7.08 48.53 -37.60
CA ASN A 94 6.86 48.87 -39.00
C ASN A 94 5.41 48.58 -39.42
N ALA A 95 4.85 47.43 -38.99
CA ALA A 95 3.45 47.12 -39.25
C ALA A 95 2.51 48.19 -38.66
N GLU A 96 2.69 48.57 -37.39
CA GLU A 96 1.91 49.65 -36.74
C GLU A 96 2.07 51.01 -37.44
N LYS A 97 3.28 51.30 -37.95
CA LYS A 97 3.56 52.53 -38.72
C LYS A 97 2.81 52.55 -40.05
N TYR A 98 2.75 51.43 -40.77
CA TYR A 98 2.16 51.37 -42.11
C TYR A 98 0.65 51.16 -42.08
N GLN A 99 0.13 50.51 -41.04
CA GLN A 99 -1.29 50.36 -40.79
C GLN A 99 -1.58 50.61 -39.31
N ARG A 100 -2.20 51.75 -39.02
CA ARG A 100 -2.63 52.09 -37.65
C ARG A 100 -3.76 51.15 -37.23
N LYS A 101 -3.86 50.88 -35.92
CA LYS A 101 -4.94 50.07 -35.34
C LYS A 101 -5.03 48.63 -35.87
N MET A 102 -3.87 48.05 -36.21
CA MET A 102 -3.79 46.66 -36.64
C MET A 102 -3.66 45.74 -35.41
N PRO A 103 -4.66 44.89 -35.10
CA PRO A 103 -4.67 44.05 -33.89
C PRO A 103 -3.50 43.06 -33.87
N GLU A 104 -3.11 42.50 -35.02
CA GLU A 104 -1.99 41.55 -35.13
C GLU A 104 -0.64 42.21 -34.81
N ALA A 105 -0.48 43.50 -35.15
CA ALA A 105 0.74 44.25 -34.84
C ALA A 105 0.84 44.53 -33.33
N TYR A 106 -0.28 44.88 -32.69
CA TYR A 106 -0.35 45.06 -31.23
C TYR A 106 -0.11 43.75 -30.50
N PHE A 107 -0.75 42.66 -30.93
CA PHE A 107 -0.52 41.33 -30.38
C PHE A 107 0.95 40.91 -30.49
N GLY A 108 1.57 41.09 -31.66
CA GLY A 108 3.00 40.82 -31.87
C GLY A 108 3.92 41.63 -30.96
N MET A 109 3.61 42.91 -30.73
CA MET A 109 4.33 43.74 -29.74
C MET A 109 4.11 43.25 -28.30
N GLY A 110 2.92 42.79 -27.96
CA GLY A 110 2.62 42.16 -26.67
C GLY A 110 3.48 40.92 -26.44
N LEU A 111 3.59 40.02 -27.43
CA LEU A 111 4.47 38.85 -27.37
C LEU A 111 5.95 39.22 -27.18
N VAL A 112 6.41 40.28 -27.86
CA VAL A 112 7.78 40.82 -27.69
C VAL A 112 8.00 41.23 -26.23
N TYR A 113 7.11 42.04 -25.66
CA TYR A 113 7.26 42.50 -24.28
C TYR A 113 7.09 41.37 -23.26
N ALA A 114 6.26 40.37 -23.55
CA ALA A 114 6.12 39.19 -22.70
C ALA A 114 7.42 38.37 -22.61
N ARG A 115 8.30 38.43 -23.62
CA ARG A 115 9.61 37.76 -23.54
C ARG A 115 10.68 38.59 -22.84
N GLU A 116 10.41 39.85 -22.56
CA GLU A 116 11.37 40.74 -21.92
C GLU A 116 11.16 40.80 -20.41
N LYS A 117 12.22 40.48 -19.66
CA LYS A 117 12.19 40.52 -18.20
C LYS A 117 11.71 41.88 -17.70
N GLY A 118 10.66 41.85 -16.85
CA GLY A 118 10.10 43.04 -16.21
C GLY A 118 9.16 43.88 -17.10
N GLN A 119 8.84 43.46 -18.32
CA GLN A 119 7.97 44.22 -19.23
C GLN A 119 6.53 43.65 -19.35
N TRP A 120 6.13 42.76 -18.44
CA TRP A 120 4.82 42.11 -18.42
C TRP A 120 3.63 43.08 -18.42
N VAL A 121 3.72 44.21 -17.70
CA VAL A 121 2.67 45.23 -17.69
C VAL A 121 2.50 45.87 -19.08
N ARG A 122 3.61 46.10 -19.80
CA ARG A 122 3.55 46.59 -21.18
C ARG A 122 3.00 45.52 -22.12
N ALA A 123 3.32 44.25 -21.90
CA ALA A 123 2.75 43.17 -22.68
C ALA A 123 1.22 43.16 -22.57
N ILE A 124 0.68 43.27 -21.35
CA ILE A 124 -0.77 43.37 -21.10
C ILE A 124 -1.37 44.59 -21.82
N ASP A 125 -0.76 45.77 -21.73
CA ASP A 125 -1.23 46.98 -22.44
C ASP A 125 -1.36 46.75 -23.95
N TYR A 126 -0.34 46.15 -24.58
CA TYR A 126 -0.38 45.86 -26.01
C TYR A 126 -1.40 44.77 -26.38
N PHE A 127 -1.60 43.75 -25.54
CA PHE A 127 -2.67 42.78 -25.76
C PHE A 127 -4.06 43.40 -25.60
N CYS A 128 -4.27 44.28 -24.62
CA CYS A 128 -5.51 45.04 -24.46
C CYS A 128 -5.78 45.95 -25.67
N ARG A 129 -4.75 46.59 -26.24
CA ARG A 129 -4.88 47.35 -27.49
C ARG A 129 -5.27 46.45 -28.67
N ALA A 130 -4.77 45.21 -28.73
CA ALA A 130 -5.18 44.24 -29.74
C ALA A 130 -6.67 43.89 -29.61
N LEU A 131 -7.14 43.64 -28.38
CA LEU A 131 -8.55 43.36 -28.09
C LEU A 131 -9.47 44.57 -28.32
N ALA A 132 -9.00 45.79 -28.10
CA ALA A 132 -9.77 47.00 -28.36
C ALA A 132 -10.09 47.17 -29.86
N GLU A 133 -9.19 46.73 -30.75
CA GLU A 133 -9.42 46.75 -32.20
C GLU A 133 -10.10 45.45 -32.69
N LYS A 134 -9.89 44.33 -31.99
CA LYS A 134 -10.50 43.03 -32.30
C LYS A 134 -11.02 42.35 -31.02
N PRO A 135 -12.28 42.59 -30.60
CA PRO A 135 -12.81 42.07 -29.34
C PRO A 135 -12.89 40.55 -29.24
N ASP A 136 -12.95 39.83 -30.37
CA ASP A 136 -12.98 38.36 -30.46
C ASP A 136 -11.57 37.74 -30.59
N TYR A 137 -10.50 38.47 -30.24
CA TYR A 137 -9.12 37.97 -30.38
C TYR A 137 -8.70 37.05 -29.21
N VAL A 138 -9.18 35.80 -29.25
CA VAL A 138 -8.95 34.75 -28.23
C VAL A 138 -7.48 34.63 -27.80
N GLU A 139 -6.54 34.56 -28.74
CA GLU A 139 -5.10 34.45 -28.44
C GLU A 139 -4.56 35.65 -27.63
N ALA A 140 -5.00 36.87 -27.94
CA ALA A 140 -4.60 38.05 -27.18
C ALA A 140 -5.10 37.96 -25.73
N GLN A 141 -6.35 37.52 -25.54
CA GLN A 141 -6.94 37.29 -24.22
C GLN A 141 -6.22 36.16 -23.44
N TYR A 142 -5.88 35.06 -24.12
CA TYR A 142 -5.10 33.97 -23.52
C TYR A 142 -3.71 34.41 -23.06
N HIS A 143 -3.03 35.22 -23.87
CA HIS A 143 -1.73 35.77 -23.52
C HIS A 143 -1.79 36.84 -22.41
N ILE A 144 -2.91 37.56 -22.25
CA ILE A 144 -3.17 38.38 -21.05
C ILE A 144 -3.19 37.47 -19.81
N GLY A 145 -3.94 36.37 -19.85
CA GLY A 145 -3.99 35.39 -18.76
C GLY A 145 -2.60 34.82 -18.39
N LEU A 146 -1.83 34.37 -19.39
CA LEU A 146 -0.44 33.91 -19.17
C LEU A 146 0.44 34.99 -18.56
N THR A 147 0.28 36.24 -18.98
CA THR A 147 1.08 37.36 -18.48
C THR A 147 0.73 37.69 -17.03
N HIS A 148 -0.54 37.68 -16.67
CA HIS A 148 -0.97 37.82 -15.27
C HIS A 148 -0.47 36.66 -14.40
N LEU A 149 -0.45 35.43 -14.93
CA LEU A 149 0.09 34.28 -14.22
C LEU A 149 1.59 34.45 -13.91
N ASN A 150 2.38 34.95 -14.88
CA ASN A 150 3.79 35.26 -14.66
C ASN A 150 4.03 36.39 -13.65
N LEU A 151 3.05 37.28 -13.49
CA LEU A 151 3.03 38.31 -12.45
C LEU A 151 2.53 37.79 -11.09
N MET A 152 2.16 36.51 -10.98
CA MET A 152 1.49 35.92 -9.81
C MET A 152 0.23 36.70 -9.40
N ASN A 153 -0.48 37.26 -10.39
CA ASN A 153 -1.70 38.02 -10.19
C ASN A 153 -2.94 37.16 -10.47
N ARG A 154 -3.91 37.18 -9.55
CA ARG A 154 -5.18 36.45 -9.65
C ARG A 154 -6.09 36.91 -10.79
N ASP A 155 -5.81 38.06 -11.40
CA ASP A 155 -6.47 38.50 -12.64
C ASP A 155 -6.33 37.50 -13.78
N ALA A 156 -5.33 36.60 -13.73
CA ALA A 156 -5.18 35.51 -14.69
C ALA A 156 -6.41 34.59 -14.75
N ILE A 157 -7.09 34.33 -13.63
CA ILE A 157 -8.29 33.48 -13.59
C ILE A 157 -9.39 34.10 -14.46
N ARG A 158 -9.74 35.35 -14.18
CA ARG A 158 -10.72 36.11 -14.98
C ARG A 158 -10.33 36.18 -16.45
N ALA A 159 -9.03 36.37 -16.73
CA ALA A 159 -8.56 36.42 -18.10
C ALA A 159 -8.76 35.09 -18.84
N PHE A 160 -8.48 33.94 -18.19
CA PHE A 160 -8.71 32.62 -18.78
C PHE A 160 -10.20 32.23 -18.80
N GLU A 161 -11.02 32.68 -17.84
CA GLU A 161 -12.48 32.53 -17.89
C GLU A 161 -13.05 33.21 -19.15
N GLN A 162 -12.58 34.42 -19.46
CA GLN A 162 -12.94 35.11 -20.71
C GLN A 162 -12.48 34.34 -21.95
N VAL A 163 -11.32 33.66 -21.92
CA VAL A 163 -10.90 32.80 -23.05
C VAL A 163 -11.91 31.69 -23.31
N VAL A 164 -12.36 31.00 -22.27
CA VAL A 164 -13.30 29.86 -22.44
C VAL A 164 -14.74 30.32 -22.71
N GLU A 165 -15.08 31.57 -22.42
CA GLU A 165 -16.32 32.22 -22.88
C GLU A 165 -16.25 32.55 -24.39
N MET A 166 -15.09 33.03 -24.87
CA MET A 166 -14.87 33.38 -26.28
C MET A 166 -14.66 32.14 -27.17
N ASP A 167 -13.98 31.12 -26.63
CA ASP A 167 -13.68 29.84 -27.29
C ASP A 167 -13.89 28.68 -26.30
N PRO A 168 -15.11 28.09 -26.28
CA PRO A 168 -15.44 26.94 -25.42
C PRO A 168 -14.62 25.69 -25.69
N ASP A 169 -13.90 25.61 -26.82
CA ASP A 169 -13.07 24.45 -27.19
C ASP A 169 -11.56 24.74 -27.00
N HIS A 170 -11.17 25.69 -26.14
CA HIS A 170 -9.76 26.04 -25.90
C HIS A 170 -9.11 25.18 -24.78
N PRO A 171 -8.40 24.08 -25.10
CA PRO A 171 -7.95 23.11 -24.09
C PRO A 171 -6.93 23.70 -23.11
N ASP A 172 -6.04 24.57 -23.58
CA ASP A 172 -4.97 25.11 -22.75
C ASP A 172 -5.49 26.10 -21.71
N ALA A 173 -6.62 26.77 -21.97
CA ALA A 173 -7.24 27.68 -21.01
C ALA A 173 -7.89 26.89 -19.88
N TYR A 174 -8.59 25.80 -20.20
CA TYR A 174 -9.10 24.86 -19.21
C TYR A 174 -7.99 24.26 -18.34
N TYR A 175 -6.85 23.85 -18.92
CA TYR A 175 -5.72 23.37 -18.11
C TYR A 175 -5.19 24.43 -17.15
N ARG A 176 -5.03 25.69 -17.61
CA ARG A 176 -4.56 26.80 -16.76
C ARG A 176 -5.56 27.12 -15.64
N LEU A 177 -6.86 27.14 -15.94
CA LEU A 177 -7.91 27.31 -14.93
C LEU A 177 -7.87 26.18 -13.89
N GLY A 178 -7.75 24.92 -14.33
CA GLY A 178 -7.60 23.77 -13.43
C GLY A 178 -6.42 23.92 -12.48
N PHE A 179 -5.26 24.30 -13.02
CA PHE A 179 -4.04 24.53 -12.25
C PHE A 179 -4.20 25.65 -11.21
N MET A 180 -4.79 26.79 -11.60
CA MET A 180 -5.00 27.91 -10.68
C MET A 180 -6.04 27.58 -9.59
N TYR A 181 -7.09 26.84 -9.93
CA TYR A 181 -8.07 26.37 -8.95
C TYR A 181 -7.43 25.41 -7.93
N GLU A 182 -6.53 24.55 -8.41
CA GLU A 182 -5.81 23.60 -7.55
C GLU A 182 -4.84 24.28 -6.59
N TYR A 183 -3.98 25.16 -7.09
CA TYR A 183 -2.85 25.70 -6.32
C TYR A 183 -3.09 27.09 -5.70
N ASP A 184 -3.79 27.98 -6.39
CA ASP A 184 -3.97 29.38 -5.93
C ASP A 184 -5.23 29.57 -5.10
N LEU A 185 -6.30 28.84 -5.45
CA LEU A 185 -7.58 28.88 -4.74
C LEU A 185 -7.78 27.70 -3.79
N LEU A 186 -6.98 26.64 -3.91
CA LEU A 186 -7.11 25.40 -3.13
C LEU A 186 -8.51 24.75 -3.25
N LYS A 187 -9.17 24.95 -4.39
CA LYS A 187 -10.52 24.45 -4.72
C LYS A 187 -10.43 23.20 -5.60
N LYS A 188 -10.25 22.04 -4.96
CA LYS A 188 -10.03 20.75 -5.64
C LYS A 188 -11.16 20.37 -6.60
N GLU A 189 -12.41 20.59 -6.22
CA GLU A 189 -13.57 20.25 -7.05
C GLU A 189 -13.63 21.08 -8.34
N GLY A 190 -13.36 22.38 -8.25
CA GLY A 190 -13.31 23.24 -9.43
C GLY A 190 -12.11 22.91 -10.34
N ALA A 191 -10.98 22.53 -9.75
CA ALA A 191 -9.83 22.04 -10.53
C ALA A 191 -10.18 20.77 -11.33
N ILE A 192 -10.89 19.82 -10.71
CA ILE A 192 -11.39 18.61 -11.37
C ILE A 192 -12.26 18.96 -12.57
N GLU A 193 -13.23 19.86 -12.41
CA GLU A 193 -14.14 20.26 -13.49
C GLU A 193 -13.36 20.80 -14.71
N TYR A 194 -12.38 21.68 -14.47
CA TYR A 194 -11.60 22.25 -15.57
C TYR A 194 -10.64 21.24 -16.22
N TYR A 195 -10.02 20.34 -15.45
CA TYR A 195 -9.23 19.26 -16.05
C TYR A 195 -10.09 18.26 -16.82
N GLU A 196 -11.32 17.98 -16.39
CA GLU A 196 -12.28 17.16 -17.15
C GLU A 196 -12.67 17.84 -18.48
N LYS A 197 -12.95 19.15 -18.46
CA LYS A 197 -13.21 19.94 -19.68
C LYS A 197 -12.02 19.95 -20.63
N GLN A 198 -10.80 20.11 -20.11
CA GLN A 198 -9.58 19.95 -20.90
C GLN A 198 -9.55 18.58 -21.59
N LEU A 199 -9.80 17.49 -20.85
CA LEU A 199 -9.71 16.14 -21.39
C LEU A 199 -10.88 15.74 -22.30
N ALA A 200 -11.98 16.48 -22.25
CA ALA A 200 -13.05 16.38 -23.23
C ALA A 200 -12.60 16.91 -24.60
N VAL A 201 -11.86 18.02 -24.63
CA VAL A 201 -11.38 18.69 -25.86
C VAL A 201 -10.07 18.06 -26.38
N ASN A 202 -9.07 17.87 -25.52
CA ASN A 202 -7.81 17.21 -25.86
C ASN A 202 -7.58 16.01 -24.93
N PRO A 203 -8.08 14.82 -25.33
CA PRO A 203 -8.07 13.64 -24.48
C PRO A 203 -6.69 12.99 -24.26
N ALA A 204 -5.65 13.44 -24.97
CA ALA A 204 -4.28 12.91 -24.87
C ALA A 204 -3.36 13.75 -23.97
N HIS A 205 -3.89 14.78 -23.30
CA HIS A 205 -3.11 15.71 -22.50
C HIS A 205 -2.67 15.11 -21.15
N LYS A 206 -1.43 14.63 -21.11
CA LYS A 206 -0.87 13.85 -20.00
C LYS A 206 -0.87 14.58 -18.67
N ASP A 207 -0.50 15.86 -18.65
CA ASP A 207 -0.38 16.62 -17.40
C ASP A 207 -1.75 16.80 -16.73
N ALA A 208 -2.80 17.03 -17.53
CA ALA A 208 -4.17 17.13 -17.02
C ALA A 208 -4.64 15.78 -16.47
N MET A 209 -4.37 14.67 -17.17
CA MET A 209 -4.69 13.32 -16.67
C MET A 209 -3.95 12.99 -15.37
N TRP A 210 -2.67 13.36 -15.28
CA TRP A 210 -1.86 13.13 -14.08
C TRP A 210 -2.39 13.95 -12.90
N ARG A 211 -2.62 15.26 -13.07
CA ARG A 211 -3.22 16.13 -12.05
C ARG A 211 -4.59 15.64 -11.61
N LEU A 212 -5.45 15.28 -12.57
CA LEU A 212 -6.79 14.75 -12.29
C LEU A 212 -6.72 13.42 -11.52
N GLY A 213 -5.81 12.52 -11.90
CA GLY A 213 -5.54 11.27 -11.18
C GLY A 213 -5.11 11.49 -9.73
N GLN A 214 -4.22 12.46 -9.47
CA GLN A 214 -3.78 12.85 -8.13
C GLN A 214 -4.90 13.48 -7.29
N LEU A 215 -5.72 14.35 -7.89
CA LEU A 215 -6.87 14.95 -7.22
C LEU A 215 -7.89 13.88 -6.83
N TYR A 216 -8.23 12.96 -7.74
CA TYR A 216 -9.11 11.83 -7.42
C TYR A 216 -8.53 10.93 -6.32
N ARG A 217 -7.22 10.67 -6.31
CA ARG A 217 -6.55 9.94 -5.21
C ARG A 217 -6.71 10.66 -3.87
N THR A 218 -6.43 11.96 -3.85
CA THR A 218 -6.47 12.79 -2.64
C THR A 218 -7.88 12.91 -2.07
N LEU A 219 -8.91 12.86 -2.93
CA LEU A 219 -10.32 12.86 -2.54
C LEU A 219 -10.90 11.44 -2.36
N SER A 220 -10.06 10.40 -2.33
CA SER A 220 -10.46 8.99 -2.21
C SER A 220 -11.45 8.51 -3.28
N ARG A 221 -11.52 9.18 -4.44
CA ARG A 221 -12.32 8.80 -5.63
C ARG A 221 -11.58 7.76 -6.46
N THR A 222 -11.31 6.61 -5.84
CA THR A 222 -10.41 5.57 -6.37
C THR A 222 -10.85 4.98 -7.71
N ASP A 223 -12.15 4.99 -8.01
CA ASP A 223 -12.68 4.57 -9.31
C ASP A 223 -12.23 5.45 -10.47
N GLN A 224 -12.40 6.76 -10.29
CA GLN A 224 -12.02 7.74 -11.31
C GLN A 224 -10.49 7.83 -11.41
N ALA A 225 -9.78 7.75 -10.28
CA ALA A 225 -8.32 7.68 -10.26
C ALA A 225 -7.79 6.49 -11.06
N ALA A 226 -8.33 5.29 -10.84
CA ALA A 226 -7.87 4.07 -11.52
C ALA A 226 -8.07 4.19 -13.04
N ARG A 227 -9.24 4.66 -13.49
CA ARG A 227 -9.53 4.85 -14.92
C ARG A 227 -8.58 5.87 -15.55
N THR A 228 -8.41 7.02 -14.90
CA THR A 228 -7.60 8.13 -15.42
C THR A 228 -6.12 7.76 -15.51
N LEU A 229 -5.56 7.17 -14.45
CA LEU A 229 -4.16 6.74 -14.42
C LEU A 229 -3.90 5.52 -15.33
N SER A 230 -4.85 4.60 -15.47
CA SER A 230 -4.71 3.49 -16.44
C SER A 230 -4.65 4.01 -17.88
N ARG A 231 -5.43 5.04 -18.20
CA ARG A 231 -5.36 5.72 -19.50
C ARG A 231 -4.02 6.46 -19.65
N LEU A 232 -3.52 7.10 -18.59
CA LEU A 232 -2.23 7.80 -18.61
C LEU A 232 -1.09 6.83 -18.93
N MET A 233 -1.16 5.61 -18.38
CA MET A 233 -0.19 4.54 -18.63
C MET A 233 -0.16 4.04 -20.07
N GLN A 234 -1.22 4.26 -20.85
CA GLN A 234 -1.24 3.92 -22.28
C GLN A 234 -0.55 4.97 -23.15
N THR A 235 -0.26 6.16 -22.61
CA THR A 235 0.42 7.22 -23.35
C THR A 235 1.93 6.98 -23.36
N GLN A 236 2.59 7.19 -24.51
CA GLN A 236 4.06 7.08 -24.63
C GLN A 236 4.77 8.18 -23.83
N GLY A 237 5.85 7.91 -23.10
CA GLY A 237 6.56 8.95 -22.34
C GLY A 237 7.61 8.44 -21.37
N THR A 238 8.38 9.35 -20.77
CA THR A 238 9.51 9.04 -19.86
C THR A 238 9.10 8.73 -18.42
N ASN A 239 7.90 9.14 -17.99
CA ASN A 239 7.46 9.08 -16.59
C ASN A 239 6.69 7.79 -16.22
N GLN A 240 6.74 6.75 -17.05
CA GLN A 240 5.99 5.50 -16.86
C GLN A 240 6.17 4.89 -15.47
N ARG A 241 7.40 4.93 -14.94
CA ARG A 241 7.72 4.38 -13.61
C ARG A 241 6.94 5.06 -12.49
N GLN A 242 6.80 6.38 -12.54
CA GLN A 242 6.04 7.13 -11.53
C GLN A 242 4.55 6.80 -11.64
N TYR A 243 4.01 6.77 -12.86
CA TYR A 243 2.60 6.44 -13.08
C TYR A 243 2.25 5.01 -12.61
N MET A 244 3.17 4.05 -12.76
CA MET A 244 2.99 2.69 -12.24
C MET A 244 2.83 2.67 -10.73
N LEU A 245 3.68 3.40 -9.98
CA LEU A 245 3.60 3.47 -8.52
C LEU A 245 2.29 4.14 -8.07
N GLU A 246 1.91 5.25 -8.69
CA GLU A 246 0.66 5.94 -8.36
C GLU A 246 -0.58 5.09 -8.63
N LEU A 247 -0.60 4.36 -9.75
CA LEU A 247 -1.69 3.45 -10.08
C LEU A 247 -1.72 2.21 -9.16
N ALA A 248 -0.56 1.70 -8.76
CA ALA A 248 -0.46 0.60 -7.80
C ALA A 248 -1.06 1.00 -6.44
N GLU A 249 -0.79 2.21 -5.96
CA GLU A 249 -1.42 2.73 -4.74
C GLU A 249 -2.94 2.86 -4.86
N VAL A 250 -3.44 3.26 -6.03
CA VAL A 250 -4.90 3.27 -6.27
C VAL A 250 -5.49 1.87 -6.20
N TYR A 251 -4.83 0.88 -6.80
CA TYR A 251 -5.31 -0.51 -6.73
C TYR A 251 -5.23 -1.07 -5.31
N LEU A 252 -4.21 -0.71 -4.53
CA LEU A 252 -4.14 -1.02 -3.09
C LEU A 252 -5.31 -0.41 -2.31
N ALA A 253 -5.61 0.87 -2.51
CA ALA A 253 -6.76 1.53 -1.88
C ALA A 253 -8.10 0.88 -2.26
N ARG A 254 -8.16 0.22 -3.42
CA ARG A 254 -9.31 -0.56 -3.89
C ARG A 254 -9.30 -2.03 -3.45
N LYS A 255 -8.30 -2.46 -2.68
CA LYS A 255 -8.08 -3.87 -2.30
C LYS A 255 -7.91 -4.80 -3.51
N ASN A 256 -7.48 -4.27 -4.67
CA ASN A 256 -7.15 -5.04 -5.85
C ASN A 256 -5.64 -5.33 -5.86
N TYR A 257 -5.24 -6.27 -5.01
CA TYR A 257 -3.82 -6.57 -4.78
C TYR A 257 -3.15 -7.20 -6.01
N GLU A 258 -3.88 -7.96 -6.83
CA GLU A 258 -3.38 -8.59 -8.05
C GLU A 258 -2.87 -7.56 -9.07
N LYS A 259 -3.68 -6.53 -9.34
CA LYS A 259 -3.27 -5.46 -10.24
C LYS A 259 -2.14 -4.61 -9.65
N ALA A 260 -2.16 -4.38 -8.33
CA ALA A 260 -1.08 -3.67 -7.65
C ALA A 260 0.24 -4.44 -7.74
N GLU A 261 0.23 -5.76 -7.48
CA GLU A 261 1.39 -6.63 -7.57
C GLU A 261 1.96 -6.66 -8.99
N THR A 262 1.10 -6.84 -10.00
CA THR A 262 1.52 -6.82 -11.41
C THR A 262 2.26 -5.52 -11.76
N LEU A 263 1.76 -4.37 -11.29
CA LEU A 263 2.42 -3.08 -11.51
C LEU A 263 3.75 -2.98 -10.78
N PHE A 264 3.83 -3.45 -9.53
CA PHE A 264 5.10 -3.48 -8.80
C PHE A 264 6.11 -4.42 -9.46
N GLU A 265 5.72 -5.61 -9.87
CA GLU A 265 6.62 -6.56 -10.53
C GLU A 265 7.14 -5.97 -11.86
N THR A 266 6.27 -5.34 -12.65
CA THR A 266 6.66 -4.63 -13.87
C THR A 266 7.63 -3.47 -13.57
N TYR A 267 7.33 -2.69 -12.53
CA TYR A 267 8.21 -1.60 -12.06
C TYR A 267 9.59 -2.13 -11.66
N LEU A 268 9.64 -3.20 -10.85
CA LEU A 268 10.87 -3.82 -10.36
C LEU A 268 11.70 -4.47 -11.47
N ALA A 269 11.05 -5.06 -12.48
CA ALA A 269 11.72 -5.62 -13.65
C ALA A 269 12.50 -4.54 -14.43
N GLY A 270 12.00 -3.30 -14.46
CA GLY A 270 12.65 -2.16 -15.10
C GLY A 270 13.76 -1.48 -14.29
N LEU A 271 14.01 -1.89 -13.04
CA LEU A 271 15.05 -1.33 -12.18
C LEU A 271 16.42 -1.99 -12.37
N SER A 272 17.49 -1.22 -12.14
CA SER A 272 18.83 -1.79 -11.99
C SER A 272 18.93 -2.66 -10.71
N THR A 273 19.92 -3.55 -10.65
CA THR A 273 20.16 -4.40 -9.47
C THR A 273 20.29 -3.59 -8.18
N ARG A 274 21.00 -2.45 -8.23
CA ARG A 274 21.16 -1.55 -7.08
C ARG A 274 19.82 -0.98 -6.63
N GLU A 275 18.98 -0.52 -7.57
CA GLU A 275 17.67 0.07 -7.26
C GLU A 275 16.64 -0.96 -6.80
N ARG A 276 16.76 -2.23 -7.23
CA ARG A 276 15.89 -3.33 -6.82
C ARG A 276 16.21 -3.85 -5.42
N MET A 277 17.49 -3.82 -5.02
CA MET A 277 17.97 -4.35 -3.75
C MET A 277 17.10 -3.96 -2.53
N PRO A 278 16.65 -2.71 -2.33
CA PRO A 278 15.85 -2.35 -1.16
C PRO A 278 14.46 -3.00 -1.11
N TYR A 279 13.90 -3.43 -2.26
CA TYR A 279 12.63 -4.16 -2.32
C TYR A 279 12.79 -5.63 -1.98
N GLU A 280 13.98 -6.20 -2.22
CA GLU A 280 14.31 -7.59 -1.89
C GLU A 280 14.95 -7.72 -0.50
N ASP A 281 15.29 -6.60 0.14
CA ASP A 281 15.81 -6.59 1.48
C ASP A 281 14.67 -6.62 2.51
N ILE A 282 14.70 -7.64 3.35
CA ILE A 282 13.76 -7.85 4.45
C ILE A 282 14.44 -7.68 5.81
N SER A 283 15.72 -7.29 5.84
CA SER A 283 16.54 -7.14 7.05
C SER A 283 15.92 -6.24 8.11
N LEU A 284 15.13 -5.24 7.69
CA LEU A 284 14.52 -4.24 8.57
C LEU A 284 13.39 -4.78 9.46
N PHE A 285 12.81 -5.93 9.15
CA PHE A 285 11.68 -6.48 9.93
C PHE A 285 11.78 -7.99 10.18
N VAL A 286 12.85 -8.67 9.78
CA VAL A 286 13.12 -10.06 10.18
C VAL A 286 13.71 -10.16 11.59
N SER A 287 13.38 -11.25 12.29
CA SER A 287 14.00 -11.58 13.58
C SER A 287 15.51 -11.84 13.43
N GLU A 288 16.27 -11.82 14.53
CA GLU A 288 17.71 -12.14 14.51
C GLU A 288 17.97 -13.56 14.00
N ARG A 289 17.12 -14.52 14.37
CA ARG A 289 17.18 -15.90 13.89
C ARG A 289 16.97 -15.99 12.38
N GLU A 290 15.98 -15.27 11.84
CA GLU A 290 15.73 -15.21 10.39
C GLU A 290 16.84 -14.46 9.66
N THR A 291 17.44 -13.44 10.29
CA THR A 291 18.61 -12.72 9.76
C THR A 291 19.78 -13.68 9.57
N GLU A 292 20.06 -14.52 10.56
CA GLU A 292 21.14 -15.50 10.48
C GLU A 292 20.84 -16.58 9.43
N ALA A 293 19.58 -17.05 9.36
CA ALA A 293 19.16 -17.98 8.31
C ALA A 293 19.32 -17.39 6.90
N LEU A 294 19.02 -16.10 6.71
CA LEU A 294 19.23 -15.39 5.44
C LEU A 294 20.71 -15.30 5.06
N LYS A 295 21.60 -15.05 6.03
CA LYS A 295 23.06 -14.98 5.80
C LYS A 295 23.65 -16.33 5.39
N GLN A 296 23.14 -17.42 5.97
CA GLN A 296 23.63 -18.78 5.72
C GLN A 296 22.95 -19.48 4.53
N ALA A 297 21.92 -18.86 3.94
CA ALA A 297 21.14 -19.47 2.88
C ALA A 297 21.97 -19.67 1.60
N LYS A 298 22.07 -20.93 1.13
CA LYS A 298 22.65 -21.24 -0.19
C LYS A 298 21.83 -20.64 -1.34
N ASP A 299 20.51 -20.57 -1.16
CA ASP A 299 19.58 -19.97 -2.10
C ASP A 299 18.69 -18.95 -1.37
N ARG A 300 19.08 -17.68 -1.49
CA ARG A 300 18.37 -16.56 -0.86
C ARG A 300 16.96 -16.38 -1.45
N GLN A 301 16.76 -16.65 -2.74
CA GLN A 301 15.48 -16.46 -3.42
C GLN A 301 14.43 -17.44 -2.89
N VAL A 302 14.78 -18.72 -2.73
CA VAL A 302 13.89 -19.72 -2.13
C VAL A 302 13.51 -19.32 -0.70
N LEU A 303 14.46 -18.83 0.11
CA LEU A 303 14.18 -18.42 1.48
C LEU A 303 13.27 -17.19 1.54
N LEU A 304 13.46 -16.20 0.65
CA LEU A 304 12.56 -15.05 0.52
C LEU A 304 11.14 -15.47 0.11
N GLN A 305 11.01 -16.40 -0.84
CA GLN A 305 9.71 -16.92 -1.23
C GLN A 305 9.01 -17.63 -0.06
N GLN A 306 9.74 -18.46 0.69
CA GLN A 306 9.21 -19.11 1.88
C GLN A 306 8.84 -18.10 2.97
N PHE A 307 9.63 -17.03 3.14
CA PHE A 307 9.37 -15.96 4.09
C PHE A 307 8.02 -15.29 3.83
N TRP A 308 7.77 -14.85 2.58
CA TRP A 308 6.51 -14.20 2.22
C TRP A 308 5.33 -15.18 2.30
N LYS A 309 5.47 -16.40 1.79
CA LYS A 309 4.40 -17.43 1.80
C LYS A 309 3.94 -17.79 3.22
N ARG A 310 4.85 -17.87 4.19
CA ARG A 310 4.49 -18.13 5.59
C ARG A 310 3.72 -16.99 6.24
N ARG A 311 3.81 -15.79 5.67
CA ARG A 311 3.17 -14.57 6.14
C ARG A 311 2.05 -14.13 5.20
N ASP A 312 1.62 -15.00 4.31
CA ASP A 312 0.53 -14.74 3.40
C ASP A 312 -0.79 -14.60 4.18
N PRO A 313 -1.44 -13.43 4.14
CA PRO A 313 -2.69 -13.23 4.85
C PRO A 313 -3.88 -13.81 4.08
N THR A 314 -3.73 -14.10 2.78
CA THR A 314 -4.74 -14.77 1.96
C THR A 314 -4.12 -15.85 1.06
N PRO A 315 -3.59 -16.95 1.63
CA PRO A 315 -2.90 -17.98 0.85
C PRO A 315 -3.78 -18.63 -0.24
N ILE A 316 -5.11 -18.50 -0.14
CA ILE A 316 -6.06 -18.96 -1.16
C ILE A 316 -6.08 -18.07 -2.41
N THR A 317 -5.44 -16.91 -2.42
CA THR A 317 -5.21 -16.09 -3.62
C THR A 317 -3.77 -16.31 -4.12
N ASP A 318 -3.45 -15.83 -5.32
CA ASP A 318 -2.09 -15.95 -5.86
C ASP A 318 -1.18 -14.80 -5.43
N VAL A 319 -1.75 -13.80 -4.75
CA VAL A 319 -1.10 -12.54 -4.41
C VAL A 319 -0.79 -12.52 -2.93
N ASN A 320 0.42 -12.11 -2.59
CA ASN A 320 0.79 -11.94 -1.19
C ASN A 320 0.67 -10.47 -0.79
N GLU A 321 -0.41 -10.09 -0.11
CA GLU A 321 -0.69 -8.68 0.19
C GLU A 321 0.38 -8.04 1.07
N ARG A 322 1.02 -8.81 1.96
CA ARG A 322 2.13 -8.31 2.78
C ARG A 322 3.36 -7.97 1.92
N ARG A 323 3.63 -8.76 0.88
CA ARG A 323 4.70 -8.49 -0.10
C ARG A 323 4.39 -7.22 -0.90
N VAL A 324 3.16 -7.07 -1.39
CA VAL A 324 2.73 -5.88 -2.12
C VAL A 324 2.83 -4.63 -1.23
N GLU A 325 2.40 -4.73 0.02
CA GLU A 325 2.51 -3.64 0.99
C GLU A 325 3.96 -3.33 1.39
N HIS A 326 4.85 -4.32 1.40
CA HIS A 326 6.30 -4.08 1.49
C HIS A 326 6.81 -3.28 0.29
N PHE A 327 6.43 -3.66 -0.94
CA PHE A 327 6.81 -2.90 -2.13
C PHE A 327 6.30 -1.46 -2.09
N ARG A 328 5.06 -1.25 -1.63
CA ARG A 328 4.50 0.09 -1.42
C ARG A 328 5.33 0.90 -0.41
N ARG A 329 5.66 0.32 0.74
CA ARG A 329 6.47 1.02 1.77
C ARG A 329 7.85 1.41 1.28
N VAL A 330 8.53 0.51 0.57
CA VAL A 330 9.85 0.77 -0.02
C VAL A 330 9.75 1.84 -1.11
N ALA A 331 8.74 1.79 -1.98
CA ALA A 331 8.51 2.82 -3.00
C ALA A 331 8.29 4.19 -2.37
N TYR A 332 7.41 4.29 -1.36
CA TYR A 332 7.16 5.52 -0.63
C TYR A 332 8.45 6.05 0.01
N ALA A 333 9.21 5.20 0.68
CA ALA A 333 10.44 5.59 1.35
C ALA A 333 11.49 6.15 0.38
N ARG A 334 11.63 5.54 -0.80
CA ARG A 334 12.54 6.04 -1.85
C ARG A 334 12.07 7.38 -2.42
N GLU A 335 10.78 7.54 -2.66
CA GLU A 335 10.21 8.78 -3.21
C GLU A 335 10.35 9.95 -2.24
N HIS A 336 10.09 9.72 -0.95
CA HIS A 336 10.00 10.79 0.06
C HIS A 336 11.29 11.03 0.83
N PHE A 337 12.17 10.02 0.95
CA PHE A 337 13.37 10.07 1.78
C PHE A 337 14.65 9.65 1.05
N GLY A 338 14.55 9.29 -0.24
CA GLY A 338 15.65 8.73 -1.05
C GLY A 338 16.35 9.71 -2.01
N SER A 339 15.90 10.96 -2.09
CA SER A 339 16.41 11.93 -3.08
C SER A 339 17.86 12.34 -2.83
N ALA A 340 18.25 12.54 -1.57
CA ALA A 340 19.58 12.98 -1.18
C ALA A 340 20.48 11.85 -0.65
N VAL A 341 19.88 10.74 -0.17
CA VAL A 341 20.60 9.58 0.36
C VAL A 341 19.99 8.31 -0.23
N PHE A 342 20.80 7.46 -0.86
CA PHE A 342 20.34 6.17 -1.38
C PHE A 342 20.52 5.05 -0.34
N PRO A 343 19.51 4.18 -0.11
CA PRO A 343 18.18 4.23 -0.72
C PRO A 343 17.23 5.24 -0.05
N TRP A 344 17.52 5.62 1.19
CA TRP A 344 16.81 6.64 1.97
C TRP A 344 17.62 7.06 3.20
N ASP A 345 17.22 8.16 3.83
CA ASP A 345 17.68 8.53 5.18
C ASP A 345 16.95 7.76 6.30
N ARG A 346 17.18 8.12 7.57
CA ARG A 346 16.64 7.37 8.72
C ARG A 346 15.11 7.33 8.75
N ARG A 347 14.42 8.30 8.17
CA ARG A 347 12.95 8.31 8.07
C ARG A 347 12.46 7.18 7.18
N GLY A 348 13.14 6.92 6.07
CA GLY A 348 12.79 5.80 5.18
C GLY A 348 12.94 4.44 5.85
N GLU A 349 13.96 4.26 6.71
CA GLU A 349 14.13 3.04 7.50
C GLU A 349 12.93 2.80 8.42
N ILE A 350 12.52 3.83 9.17
CA ILE A 350 11.37 3.76 10.07
C ILE A 350 10.07 3.53 9.30
N TYR A 351 9.89 4.19 8.15
CA TYR A 351 8.70 4.02 7.33
C TYR A 351 8.60 2.62 6.74
N VAL A 352 9.70 2.03 6.27
CA VAL A 352 9.69 0.65 5.78
C VAL A 352 9.36 -0.32 6.92
N ARG A 353 9.94 -0.10 8.11
CA ARG A 353 9.73 -0.98 9.27
C ARG A 353 8.31 -0.93 9.82
N TYR A 354 7.75 0.26 10.02
CA TYR A 354 6.48 0.46 10.74
C TYR A 354 5.34 1.05 9.91
N GLY A 355 5.57 1.40 8.65
CA GLY A 355 4.57 1.99 7.77
C GLY A 355 4.25 3.45 8.11
N THR A 356 3.06 3.88 7.69
CA THR A 356 2.58 5.26 7.89
C THR A 356 2.36 5.55 9.37
N PRO A 357 2.96 6.62 9.93
CA PRO A 357 2.68 7.03 11.29
C PRO A 357 1.25 7.55 11.44
N SER A 358 0.68 7.42 12.64
CA SER A 358 -0.63 8.00 12.96
C SER A 358 -0.61 9.53 12.88
N HIS A 359 0.51 10.12 13.31
CA HIS A 359 0.75 11.55 13.23
C HIS A 359 2.17 11.87 12.77
N LYS A 360 2.31 12.94 11.99
CA LYS A 360 3.57 13.52 11.53
C LYS A 360 3.47 15.05 11.60
N SER A 361 4.49 15.69 12.13
CA SER A 361 4.64 17.15 12.10
C SER A 361 6.11 17.53 11.91
N ALA A 362 6.37 18.69 11.32
CA ALA A 362 7.71 19.17 11.00
C ALA A 362 7.87 20.66 11.32
N SER A 363 9.12 21.11 11.44
CA SER A 363 9.45 22.51 11.75
C SER A 363 8.89 23.52 10.74
N GLY A 364 8.81 23.14 9.46
CA GLY A 364 8.28 23.96 8.37
C GLY A 364 6.80 23.74 8.04
N ASP A 365 6.17 22.72 8.63
CA ASP A 365 4.74 22.40 8.46
C ASP A 365 4.22 21.81 9.77
N ARG A 366 3.82 22.71 10.68
CA ARG A 366 3.42 22.36 12.04
C ARG A 366 1.96 21.92 12.05
N LEU A 367 1.76 20.62 12.22
CA LEU A 367 0.44 19.97 12.27
C LEU A 367 0.13 19.57 13.70
N ARG A 368 -1.07 19.91 14.21
CA ARG A 368 -1.51 19.42 15.53
C ARG A 368 -1.95 17.96 15.43
N GLU A 369 -1.68 17.20 16.48
CA GLU A 369 -2.24 15.87 16.68
C GLU A 369 -3.77 15.94 16.67
N SER A 370 -4.42 15.12 15.84
CA SER A 370 -5.87 15.10 15.69
C SER A 370 -6.54 13.86 16.29
N HIS A 371 -5.79 12.78 16.55
CA HIS A 371 -6.34 11.53 17.08
C HIS A 371 -6.13 11.36 18.60
N PRO A 372 -7.14 10.81 19.32
CA PRO A 372 -7.04 10.52 20.76
C PRO A 372 -5.83 9.69 21.20
N GLU A 373 -5.45 8.70 20.40
CA GLU A 373 -4.35 7.81 20.72
C GLU A 373 -2.99 8.54 20.67
N ASP A 374 -2.82 9.48 19.74
CA ASP A 374 -1.60 10.29 19.64
C ASP A 374 -1.42 11.16 20.90
N TRP A 375 -2.52 11.71 21.42
CA TRP A 375 -2.50 12.48 22.65
C TRP A 375 -2.17 11.62 23.86
N ALA A 376 -2.70 10.41 23.93
CA ALA A 376 -2.38 9.48 25.00
C ALA A 376 -0.87 9.14 25.02
N VAL A 377 -0.25 9.00 23.84
CA VAL A 377 1.21 8.86 23.73
C VAL A 377 1.92 10.09 24.29
N LYS A 378 1.57 11.29 23.83
CA LYS A 378 2.18 12.54 24.32
C LYS A 378 2.07 12.69 25.84
N GLN A 379 0.88 12.43 26.40
CA GLN A 379 0.64 12.52 27.84
C GLN A 379 1.56 11.60 28.64
N ARG A 380 1.64 10.32 28.25
CA ARG A 380 2.51 9.34 28.91
C ARG A 380 3.98 9.72 28.81
N LEU A 381 4.42 10.24 27.66
CA LEU A 381 5.80 10.68 27.47
C LEU A 381 6.12 11.90 28.35
N LEU A 382 5.19 12.85 28.49
CA LEU A 382 5.32 14.00 29.41
C LEU A 382 5.39 13.55 30.87
N ASP A 383 4.53 12.62 31.30
CA ASP A 383 4.55 12.08 32.66
C ASP A 383 5.89 11.41 32.99
N ARG A 384 6.59 10.86 32.00
CA ARG A 384 7.89 10.20 32.17
C ARG A 384 9.05 11.19 32.40
N VAL A 385 8.95 12.39 31.85
CA VAL A 385 10.01 13.43 31.96
C VAL A 385 9.74 14.45 33.06
N ASP A 386 8.52 14.44 33.62
CA ASP A 386 8.11 15.21 34.81
C ASP A 386 8.53 16.70 34.70
N TRP A 387 9.22 17.24 35.71
CA TRP A 387 9.66 18.63 35.76
C TRP A 387 10.60 19.05 34.62
N ALA A 388 11.28 18.10 33.95
CA ALA A 388 12.18 18.44 32.84
C ALA A 388 11.42 19.00 31.61
N ALA A 389 10.11 18.74 31.52
CA ALA A 389 9.26 19.35 30.49
C ALA A 389 9.15 20.87 30.61
N GLU A 390 9.43 21.47 31.78
CA GLU A 390 9.42 22.92 31.96
C GLU A 390 10.52 23.62 31.17
N ILE A 391 11.67 22.96 31.02
CA ILE A 391 12.80 23.48 30.24
C ILE A 391 12.38 23.62 28.77
N LEU A 392 11.71 22.60 28.24
CA LEU A 392 11.18 22.60 26.87
C LEU A 392 10.16 23.71 26.64
N LEU A 393 9.24 23.93 27.59
CA LEU A 393 8.28 25.03 27.48
C LEU A 393 8.95 26.38 27.42
N SER A 394 10.01 26.57 28.22
CA SER A 394 10.76 27.82 28.21
C SER A 394 11.44 28.06 26.85
N ASP A 395 11.94 27.00 26.21
CA ASP A 395 12.53 27.05 24.88
C ASP A 395 11.47 27.31 23.79
N TYR A 396 10.30 26.67 23.89
CA TYR A 396 9.20 26.83 22.94
C TYR A 396 8.49 28.18 23.02
N ALA A 397 8.43 28.81 24.19
CA ALA A 397 7.87 30.14 24.34
C ALA A 397 8.81 31.26 23.92
N ALA A 398 10.13 31.01 23.88
CA ALA A 398 11.11 31.93 23.33
C ALA A 398 11.08 31.96 21.79
N ASP A 399 10.43 30.98 21.16
CA ASP A 399 10.25 30.87 19.70
C ASP A 399 9.01 31.68 19.26
N SER A 400 9.23 32.89 18.72
CA SER A 400 8.19 33.87 18.38
C SER A 400 7.23 33.46 17.24
N ASP A 401 7.47 32.33 16.58
CA ASP A 401 6.65 31.80 15.47
C ASP A 401 5.44 30.97 15.94
N SER A 402 4.86 31.27 17.10
CA SER A 402 3.71 30.55 17.67
C SER A 402 2.40 30.67 16.86
N ALA A 403 2.36 31.52 15.83
CA ALA A 403 1.15 31.88 15.09
C ALA A 403 0.79 30.98 13.88
N ASN A 404 1.71 30.14 13.38
CA ASN A 404 1.48 29.34 12.15
C ASN A 404 1.33 27.84 12.45
N VAL A 405 0.32 27.46 13.22
CA VAL A 405 -0.05 26.04 13.44
C VAL A 405 -1.38 25.77 12.76
N THR A 406 -1.38 24.93 11.73
CA THR A 406 -2.58 24.61 10.94
C THR A 406 -3.48 23.60 11.64
N HIS A 407 -4.79 23.85 11.61
CA HIS A 407 -5.83 23.04 12.27
C HIS A 407 -6.51 22.08 11.27
N ARG A 408 -6.58 20.79 11.60
CA ARG A 408 -7.47 19.81 10.93
C ARG A 408 -8.06 18.83 11.96
N GLY A 409 -9.39 18.71 12.01
CA GLY A 409 -10.11 17.67 12.76
C GLY A 409 -11.06 18.15 13.86
N THR A 410 -12.20 17.46 14.04
CA THR A 410 -13.19 17.71 15.09
C THR A 410 -12.84 16.89 16.33
N GLY A 411 -12.12 17.48 17.30
CA GLY A 411 -11.73 16.79 18.55
C GLY A 411 -10.53 17.40 19.26
N ALA A 412 -9.68 18.13 18.53
CA ALA A 412 -8.45 18.74 19.02
C ALA A 412 -8.65 19.62 20.26
N GLU A 413 -9.72 20.41 20.31
CA GLU A 413 -10.00 21.32 21.42
C GLU A 413 -10.31 20.60 22.74
N ARG A 414 -10.92 19.40 22.71
CA ARG A 414 -11.28 18.67 23.92
C ARG A 414 -10.04 18.06 24.58
N ALA A 415 -9.15 17.52 23.78
CA ALA A 415 -7.92 16.93 24.30
C ALA A 415 -6.83 17.95 24.59
N GLN A 416 -6.78 19.04 23.84
CA GLN A 416 -5.99 20.21 24.23
C GLN A 416 -6.34 20.61 25.67
N ARG A 417 -7.63 20.73 25.99
CA ARG A 417 -8.09 21.02 27.37
C ARG A 417 -7.70 19.95 28.39
N GLN A 418 -7.58 18.68 27.99
CA GLN A 418 -7.24 17.58 28.89
C GLN A 418 -5.73 17.52 29.17
N LEU A 419 -4.89 17.70 28.15
CA LEU A 419 -3.44 17.91 28.25
C LEU A 419 -3.12 19.15 29.08
N GLU A 420 -3.83 20.26 28.85
CA GLU A 420 -3.70 21.51 29.61
C GLU A 420 -3.85 21.29 31.13
N ARG A 421 -4.90 20.57 31.53
CA ARG A 421 -5.15 20.26 32.95
C ARG A 421 -4.08 19.36 33.57
N GLN A 422 -3.56 18.38 32.83
CA GLN A 422 -2.60 17.41 33.36
C GLN A 422 -1.24 18.05 33.62
N PHE A 423 -0.74 18.86 32.69
CA PHE A 423 0.52 19.54 32.92
C PHE A 423 0.37 20.67 33.94
N GLN A 424 -0.77 21.35 34.06
CA GLN A 424 -1.00 22.24 35.21
C GLN A 424 -0.83 21.48 36.54
N ARG A 425 -1.20 20.20 36.60
CA ARG A 425 -0.92 19.35 37.78
C ARG A 425 0.57 19.02 37.92
N LEU A 426 1.28 18.70 36.83
CA LEU A 426 2.74 18.46 36.86
C LEU A 426 3.50 19.71 37.33
N TYR A 427 3.17 20.88 36.76
CA TYR A 427 3.68 22.18 37.15
C TYR A 427 3.42 22.51 38.62
N ASN A 428 2.20 22.25 39.11
CA ASN A 428 1.90 22.47 40.52
C ASN A 428 2.72 21.52 41.42
N ARG A 429 2.94 20.26 41.02
CA ARG A 429 3.75 19.27 41.77
C ARG A 429 5.25 19.57 41.75
N SER A 430 5.79 20.06 40.63
CA SER A 430 7.20 20.44 40.51
C SER A 430 7.50 21.74 41.27
N SER A 431 6.59 22.72 41.22
CA SER A 431 6.63 23.97 42.00
C SER A 431 6.72 23.71 43.50
N GLU A 432 6.08 22.66 44.01
CA GLU A 432 6.19 22.24 45.41
C GLU A 432 7.55 21.59 45.75
N ARG A 433 8.24 20.99 44.77
CA ARG A 433 9.52 20.27 44.96
C ARG A 433 10.77 21.14 44.78
N ASN A 434 10.75 22.16 43.91
CA ASN A 434 11.95 22.91 43.53
C ASN A 434 11.85 24.42 43.85
N GLN A 435 12.27 24.80 45.06
CA GLN A 435 12.45 26.22 45.46
C GLN A 435 13.64 26.94 44.76
N LYS A 436 14.40 26.28 43.87
CA LYS A 436 15.75 26.74 43.49
C LYS A 436 15.91 27.47 42.14
N SER A 437 14.86 27.76 41.38
CA SER A 437 15.02 28.56 40.15
C SER A 437 13.81 29.43 39.81
N GLU A 438 13.63 30.51 40.56
CA GLU A 438 12.58 31.52 40.31
C GLU A 438 12.62 32.10 38.88
N GLN A 439 13.79 32.09 38.24
CA GLN A 439 14.00 32.58 36.88
C GLN A 439 13.45 31.64 35.80
N ILE A 440 13.57 30.32 35.98
CA ILE A 440 12.96 29.31 35.10
C ILE A 440 11.44 29.33 35.31
N ARG A 441 11.00 29.47 36.57
CA ARG A 441 9.58 29.61 36.93
C ARG A 441 8.92 30.79 36.23
N LYS A 442 9.50 32.01 36.32
CA LYS A 442 8.96 33.21 35.66
C LYS A 442 8.91 33.09 34.13
N ARG A 443 9.87 32.38 33.52
CA ARG A 443 9.87 32.09 32.06
C ARG A 443 8.78 31.08 31.69
N ALA A 444 8.61 30.02 32.47
CA ALA A 444 7.53 29.04 32.27
C ALA A 444 6.14 29.66 32.51
N GLU A 445 5.99 30.55 33.50
CA GLU A 445 4.75 31.31 33.75
C GLU A 445 4.42 32.25 32.59
N SER A 446 5.42 32.96 32.04
CA SER A 446 5.25 33.80 30.84
C SER A 446 4.92 32.97 29.60
N ALA A 447 5.54 31.79 29.45
CA ALA A 447 5.26 30.83 28.39
C ALA A 447 3.81 30.33 28.44
N MET A 448 3.34 29.94 29.62
CA MET A 448 1.96 29.48 29.84
C MET A 448 0.94 30.60 29.58
N ALA A 449 1.29 31.86 29.87
CA ALA A 449 0.43 33.02 29.63
C ALA A 449 0.26 33.37 28.14
N VAL A 450 1.22 33.01 27.27
CA VAL A 450 1.23 33.37 25.83
C VAL A 450 0.63 32.27 24.94
N GLY A 451 0.57 31.00 25.39
CA GLY A 451 0.02 29.91 24.56
C GLY A 451 -0.42 28.62 25.27
N GLY A 452 -0.31 28.52 26.60
CA GLY A 452 -0.62 27.30 27.35
C GLY A 452 0.09 26.04 26.83
N LEU A 453 -0.43 24.85 27.16
CA LEU A 453 0.10 23.57 26.64
C LEU A 453 -0.17 23.33 25.16
N GLY A 454 -0.88 24.23 24.49
CA GLY A 454 -0.88 24.31 23.04
C GLY A 454 0.53 24.46 22.45
N ALA A 455 1.53 24.86 23.25
CA ALA A 455 2.94 24.92 22.86
C ALA A 455 3.55 23.56 22.44
N PHE A 456 3.06 22.43 22.98
CA PHE A 456 3.56 21.10 22.60
C PHE A 456 2.80 20.48 21.41
N LEU A 457 1.61 21.00 21.07
CA LEU A 457 0.84 20.48 19.94
C LEU A 457 1.56 20.82 18.64
N GLY A 458 1.81 19.79 17.83
CA GLY A 458 2.62 19.94 16.63
C GLY A 458 4.11 20.14 16.88
N ARG A 459 4.61 19.93 18.10
CA ARG A 459 6.05 19.94 18.46
C ARG A 459 6.48 18.64 19.16
N PRO A 460 7.73 18.20 19.01
CA PRO A 460 8.21 17.00 19.70
C PRO A 460 8.31 17.19 21.21
N ILE A 461 8.17 16.10 21.96
CA ILE A 461 8.51 16.03 23.38
C ILE A 461 10.01 15.83 23.55
N PHE A 462 10.66 15.11 22.65
CA PHE A 462 12.12 15.00 22.70
C PHE A 462 12.78 16.37 22.42
N PRO A 463 13.76 16.81 23.22
CA PRO A 463 14.38 18.13 23.11
C PRO A 463 15.17 18.33 21.82
N ILE A 464 15.05 19.54 21.26
CA ILE A 464 15.78 19.98 20.06
C ILE A 464 16.44 21.33 20.38
N GLN A 465 17.77 21.42 20.23
CA GLN A 465 18.55 22.57 20.69
C GLN A 465 18.86 23.62 19.62
N ASP A 466 18.60 23.33 18.34
CA ASP A 466 18.99 24.19 17.21
C ASP A 466 17.80 24.60 16.33
N ARG A 467 17.97 25.68 15.56
CA ARG A 467 16.99 26.13 14.54
C ARG A 467 16.95 25.24 13.30
N ARG A 468 17.51 24.02 13.36
CA ARG A 468 17.53 23.13 12.21
C ARG A 468 16.17 22.53 11.98
N ALA A 469 15.95 22.08 10.76
CA ALA A 469 14.72 21.41 10.43
C ALA A 469 14.58 20.12 11.24
N TRP A 470 13.37 19.89 11.75
CA TRP A 470 13.02 18.69 12.49
C TRP A 470 11.70 18.12 12.00
N GLU A 471 11.51 16.84 12.25
CA GLU A 471 10.30 16.09 11.93
C GLU A 471 10.09 15.07 13.03
N TYR A 472 8.86 14.87 13.50
CA TYR A 472 8.56 13.78 14.44
C TYR A 472 7.30 13.01 14.06
N TRP A 473 7.33 11.72 14.37
CA TRP A 473 6.29 10.75 14.06
C TRP A 473 5.76 10.10 15.32
N ILE A 474 4.46 9.84 15.37
CA ILE A 474 3.82 9.11 16.47
C ILE A 474 3.28 7.77 15.94
N TYR A 475 3.61 6.70 16.68
CA TYR A 475 3.09 5.35 16.46
C TYR A 475 2.42 4.84 17.74
N PRO A 476 1.09 4.99 17.89
CA PRO A 476 0.39 4.55 19.10
C PRO A 476 0.43 3.03 19.31
N GLY A 477 0.40 2.25 18.24
CA GLY A 477 0.43 0.78 18.30
C GLY A 477 1.82 0.15 18.53
N LEU A 478 2.88 0.96 18.68
CA LEU A 478 4.25 0.46 18.86
C LEU A 478 4.60 0.39 20.35
N GLY A 479 4.51 -0.80 20.95
CA GLY A 479 4.74 -0.98 22.39
C GLY A 479 3.65 -0.27 23.22
N GLU A 480 4.04 0.58 24.16
CA GLU A 480 3.10 1.49 24.83
C GLU A 480 2.80 2.74 23.97
N GLY A 481 3.28 2.81 22.73
CA GLY A 481 3.14 3.97 21.85
C GLY A 481 4.30 4.96 22.02
N VAL A 482 4.88 5.37 20.89
CA VAL A 482 6.16 6.08 20.86
C VAL A 482 6.12 7.35 20.00
N GLU A 483 7.00 8.28 20.33
CA GLU A 483 7.37 9.43 19.49
C GLU A 483 8.79 9.23 18.99
N ILE A 484 8.99 9.31 17.68
CA ILE A 484 10.31 9.21 17.04
C ILE A 484 10.63 10.57 16.44
N VAL A 485 11.73 11.17 16.87
CA VAL A 485 12.13 12.51 16.46
C VAL A 485 13.36 12.45 15.57
N PHE A 486 13.28 13.14 14.44
CA PHE A 486 14.34 13.27 13.45
C PHE A 486 14.79 14.72 13.36
N ARG A 487 16.07 14.90 13.02
CA ARG A 487 16.66 16.22 12.80
C ARG A 487 17.54 16.23 11.55
N GLN A 488 17.62 17.38 10.90
CA GLN A 488 18.52 17.55 9.77
C GLN A 488 19.98 17.36 10.18
N MET A 489 20.70 16.54 9.41
CA MET A 489 22.09 16.20 9.70
C MET A 489 23.03 17.41 9.51
N PRO A 490 23.91 17.70 10.48
CA PRO A 490 24.95 18.72 10.30
C PRO A 490 25.84 18.43 9.09
N GLY A 491 25.98 19.40 8.18
CA GLY A 491 26.89 19.30 7.04
C GLY A 491 26.43 18.37 5.90
N ALA A 492 25.22 17.79 6.00
CA ALA A 492 24.60 17.05 4.92
C ALA A 492 23.83 17.99 3.97
N PRO A 493 23.53 17.54 2.74
CA PRO A 493 22.61 18.26 1.85
C PRO A 493 21.27 18.56 2.53
N ASP A 494 20.60 19.62 2.07
CA ASP A 494 19.28 19.98 2.57
C ASP A 494 18.28 18.83 2.41
N GLY A 495 17.52 18.57 3.46
CA GLY A 495 16.52 17.52 3.47
C GLY A 495 16.99 16.14 3.95
N VAL A 496 18.25 15.96 4.38
CA VAL A 496 18.76 14.70 4.96
C VAL A 496 18.60 14.68 6.48
N PHE A 497 17.90 13.68 7.00
CA PHE A 497 17.58 13.56 8.43
C PHE A 497 18.15 12.29 9.07
N ASP A 498 18.54 12.41 10.34
CA ASP A 498 18.88 11.28 11.22
C ASP A 498 18.13 11.42 12.55
N TYR A 499 18.25 10.44 13.45
CA TYR A 499 17.67 10.52 14.79
C TYR A 499 18.11 11.79 15.52
N ALA A 500 17.15 12.39 16.23
CA ALA A 500 17.45 13.48 17.12
C ALA A 500 18.40 13.02 18.23
N VAL A 501 19.43 13.83 18.49
CA VAL A 501 20.43 13.55 19.53
C VAL A 501 20.15 14.44 20.72
N LEU A 502 20.24 13.87 21.92
CA LEU A 502 20.02 14.61 23.15
C LEU A 502 21.01 15.79 23.27
N PRO A 503 20.54 17.03 23.50
CA PRO A 503 21.37 18.20 23.75
C PRO A 503 22.49 17.94 24.76
N ALA A 504 23.70 18.45 24.52
CA ALA A 504 24.89 18.11 25.34
C ALA A 504 24.69 18.44 26.84
N GLU A 505 24.04 19.56 27.15
CA GLU A 505 23.73 19.97 28.52
C GLU A 505 22.78 18.98 29.21
N MET A 506 21.74 18.55 28.51
CA MET A 506 20.76 17.56 29.00
C MET A 506 21.36 16.16 29.05
N ALA A 507 22.23 15.81 28.11
CA ALA A 507 22.96 14.53 28.09
C ALA A 507 23.92 14.38 29.26
N THR A 508 24.37 15.50 29.85
CA THR A 508 25.24 15.51 31.03
C THR A 508 24.43 15.45 32.33
N LYS A 509 23.33 16.22 32.43
CA LYS A 509 22.60 16.41 33.70
C LYS A 509 21.32 15.57 33.83
N MET A 510 20.72 15.16 32.72
CA MET A 510 19.35 14.62 32.67
C MET A 510 19.22 13.37 31.79
N ARG A 511 20.34 12.70 31.49
CA ARG A 511 20.35 11.47 30.67
C ARG A 511 19.45 10.36 31.24
N HIS A 512 19.29 10.27 32.55
CA HIS A 512 18.42 9.26 33.16
C HIS A 512 16.93 9.49 32.86
N LEU A 513 16.51 10.74 32.66
CA LEU A 513 15.13 11.09 32.28
C LEU A 513 14.90 10.91 30.77
N TRP A 514 15.81 11.46 29.96
CA TRP A 514 15.66 11.50 28.50
C TRP A 514 16.19 10.27 27.77
N GLY A 515 17.07 9.50 28.40
CA GLY A 515 17.73 8.32 27.81
C GLY A 515 16.73 7.32 27.22
N PRO A 516 15.72 6.88 27.97
CA PRO A 516 14.68 5.99 27.45
C PRO A 516 13.87 6.56 26.29
N LEU A 517 13.90 7.89 26.06
CA LEU A 517 13.19 8.58 24.98
C LEU A 517 14.10 8.91 23.79
N ILE A 518 15.38 8.53 23.82
CA ILE A 518 16.27 8.71 22.67
C ILE A 518 15.73 7.87 21.51
N PRO A 519 15.47 8.47 20.32
CA PRO A 519 14.85 7.75 19.20
C PRO A 519 15.55 6.43 18.84
N GLU A 520 16.88 6.41 18.79
CA GLU A 520 17.65 5.20 18.54
C GLU A 520 17.43 4.11 19.61
N GLN A 521 17.32 4.51 20.88
CA GLN A 521 17.05 3.59 21.98
C GLN A 521 15.62 3.05 21.92
N ILE A 522 14.64 3.90 21.61
CA ILE A 522 13.25 3.48 21.37
C ILE A 522 13.20 2.40 20.29
N ILE A 523 13.88 2.63 19.16
CA ILE A 523 13.78 1.76 17.98
C ILE A 523 14.56 0.44 18.15
N SER A 524 15.65 0.45 18.90
CA SER A 524 16.40 -0.77 19.24
C SER A 524 15.65 -1.70 20.19
N GLN A 525 14.81 -1.15 21.07
CA GLN A 525 13.97 -1.91 22.01
C GLN A 525 12.60 -2.28 21.44
N ALA A 526 12.14 -1.53 20.42
CA ALA A 526 10.89 -1.79 19.75
C ALA A 526 10.90 -3.12 18.97
N PRO A 527 9.78 -3.88 18.94
CA PRO A 527 9.67 -5.09 18.13
C PRO A 527 9.96 -4.81 16.65
N ARG A 528 10.53 -5.79 15.93
CA ARG A 528 10.89 -5.63 14.52
C ARG A 528 9.69 -5.70 13.56
N GLU A 529 8.63 -6.44 13.92
CA GLU A 529 7.44 -6.66 13.09
C GLU A 529 6.17 -6.39 13.92
N ILE A 530 5.57 -5.20 13.78
CA ILE A 530 4.23 -4.88 14.33
C ILE A 530 3.30 -4.33 13.25
N TYR A 531 3.78 -4.14 12.02
CA TYR A 531 2.94 -3.57 10.99
C TYR A 531 1.77 -4.51 10.68
N VAL A 532 0.58 -4.16 11.17
CA VAL A 532 -0.70 -4.76 10.83
C VAL A 532 -1.28 -3.89 9.72
N PRO A 533 -1.25 -4.34 8.46
CA PRO A 533 -1.84 -3.60 7.36
C PRO A 533 -3.32 -3.33 7.64
N ALA A 534 -3.82 -2.17 7.22
CA ALA A 534 -5.23 -1.78 7.41
C ALA A 534 -6.25 -2.77 6.81
N PHE A 535 -5.81 -3.70 5.95
CA PHE A 535 -6.66 -4.75 5.38
C PHE A 535 -6.80 -6.00 6.26
N LEU A 536 -5.92 -6.19 7.25
CA LEU A 536 -6.10 -7.21 8.28
C LEU A 536 -7.10 -6.65 9.30
N ALA A 537 -8.39 -6.90 9.05
CA ALA A 537 -9.46 -6.67 10.03
C ALA A 537 -9.16 -7.43 11.34
N GLU A 538 -9.99 -7.22 12.38
CA GLU A 538 -9.95 -8.10 13.56
C GLU A 538 -9.93 -9.58 13.14
N PRO A 539 -9.10 -10.42 13.78
CA PRO A 539 -8.96 -11.81 13.36
C PRO A 539 -10.29 -12.56 13.53
N LEU A 540 -10.62 -13.40 12.54
CA LEU A 540 -11.69 -14.38 12.72
C LEU A 540 -11.16 -15.52 13.59
N TYR A 541 -11.65 -15.65 14.81
CA TYR A 541 -11.26 -16.76 15.68
C TYR A 541 -11.95 -18.06 15.24
N TYR A 542 -11.16 -19.08 14.93
CA TYR A 542 -11.64 -20.44 14.66
C TYR A 542 -10.55 -21.46 15.01
N ALA A 543 -10.92 -22.72 15.24
CA ALA A 543 -9.96 -23.80 15.39
C ALA A 543 -9.77 -24.53 14.05
N ALA A 544 -8.55 -24.98 13.76
CA ALA A 544 -8.28 -25.86 12.64
C ALA A 544 -7.25 -26.94 12.96
N TYR A 545 -7.51 -28.16 12.52
CA TYR A 545 -6.63 -29.29 12.76
C TYR A 545 -6.65 -30.29 11.59
N PRO A 546 -5.47 -30.74 11.07
CA PRO A 546 -5.40 -31.75 10.03
C PRO A 546 -5.25 -33.18 10.58
N ALA A 547 -5.93 -34.15 9.97
CA ALA A 547 -5.75 -35.59 10.18
C ALA A 547 -5.52 -36.31 8.84
N THR A 548 -4.74 -37.39 8.88
CA THR A 548 -4.43 -38.20 7.70
C THR A 548 -5.03 -39.60 7.76
N PHE A 549 -5.63 -40.01 6.64
CA PHE A 549 -6.29 -41.29 6.40
C PHE A 549 -5.84 -41.87 5.07
N ARG A 550 -6.15 -43.14 4.82
CA ARG A 550 -5.87 -43.75 3.52
C ARG A 550 -6.70 -43.08 2.42
N GLY A 551 -6.04 -42.66 1.34
CA GLY A 551 -6.67 -42.01 0.19
C GLY A 551 -6.93 -42.96 -0.97
N LEU A 552 -7.31 -42.39 -2.11
CA LEU A 552 -7.53 -43.12 -3.35
C LEU A 552 -6.22 -43.54 -4.03
N GLY A 553 -6.08 -44.85 -4.30
CA GLY A 553 -4.89 -45.40 -4.94
C GLY A 553 -3.65 -45.26 -4.06
N ASP A 554 -2.68 -44.46 -4.51
CA ASP A 554 -1.41 -44.19 -3.81
C ASP A 554 -1.41 -42.87 -3.01
N SER A 555 -2.53 -42.13 -3.00
CA SER A 555 -2.67 -40.92 -2.21
C SER A 555 -2.95 -41.21 -0.74
N THR A 556 -2.76 -40.17 0.05
CA THR A 556 -3.20 -40.09 1.44
C THR A 556 -4.26 -39.01 1.51
N ARG A 557 -5.40 -39.35 2.11
CA ARG A 557 -6.48 -38.43 2.37
C ARG A 557 -6.10 -37.55 3.56
N VAL A 558 -6.00 -36.25 3.34
CA VAL A 558 -5.76 -35.24 4.38
C VAL A 558 -7.10 -34.54 4.62
N GLU A 559 -7.63 -34.69 5.82
CA GLU A 559 -8.83 -33.97 6.25
C GLU A 559 -8.43 -32.82 7.16
N ILE A 560 -8.96 -31.63 6.90
CA ILE A 560 -8.71 -30.41 7.64
C ILE A 560 -10.03 -30.02 8.27
N TYR A 561 -10.12 -30.22 9.58
CA TYR A 561 -11.30 -29.87 10.36
C TYR A 561 -11.25 -28.40 10.75
N TYR A 562 -12.42 -27.75 10.72
CA TYR A 562 -12.64 -26.40 11.19
C TYR A 562 -13.65 -26.44 12.34
N GLY A 563 -13.50 -25.52 13.29
CA GLY A 563 -14.48 -25.26 14.34
C GLY A 563 -14.67 -23.76 14.49
N PHE A 564 -15.85 -23.26 14.13
CA PHE A 564 -16.18 -21.85 14.22
C PHE A 564 -17.05 -21.61 15.46
N PRO A 565 -16.55 -20.92 16.50
CA PRO A 565 -17.40 -20.48 17.60
C PRO A 565 -18.51 -19.58 17.05
N ALA A 566 -19.77 -19.83 17.40
CA ALA A 566 -20.87 -19.01 16.91
C ALA A 566 -20.74 -17.54 17.37
N SER A 567 -20.22 -17.33 18.58
CA SER A 567 -19.90 -16.01 19.14
C SER A 567 -18.83 -15.25 18.35
N ALA A 568 -17.99 -15.94 17.59
CA ALA A 568 -16.98 -15.32 16.74
C ALA A 568 -17.57 -14.79 15.42
N LEU A 569 -18.84 -15.03 15.10
CA LEU A 569 -19.49 -14.64 13.84
C LEU A 569 -20.31 -13.34 13.99
N THR A 570 -20.49 -12.57 12.92
CA THR A 570 -21.19 -11.27 12.96
C THR A 570 -22.69 -11.35 13.24
N ARG A 571 -23.27 -12.55 13.17
CA ARG A 571 -24.69 -12.77 13.41
C ARG A 571 -24.85 -13.80 14.52
N GLU A 572 -25.64 -13.42 15.51
CA GLU A 572 -26.10 -14.32 16.57
C GLU A 572 -27.08 -15.38 16.00
N GLU A 573 -27.86 -15.03 14.97
CA GLU A 573 -28.79 -15.94 14.29
C GLU A 573 -28.83 -15.74 12.77
N GLY A 574 -29.06 -16.85 12.03
CA GLY A 574 -29.26 -16.91 10.59
C GLY A 574 -28.07 -17.48 9.81
N ASP A 575 -28.14 -17.35 8.48
CA ASP A 575 -27.09 -17.86 7.59
C ASP A 575 -25.85 -16.95 7.60
N VAL A 576 -24.69 -17.54 7.86
CA VAL A 576 -23.36 -16.93 7.77
C VAL A 576 -22.58 -17.58 6.64
N ARG A 577 -21.87 -16.76 5.86
CA ARG A 577 -21.07 -17.21 4.72
C ARG A 577 -19.60 -17.11 5.07
N ILE A 578 -18.91 -18.23 4.92
CA ILE A 578 -17.48 -18.32 5.18
C ILE A 578 -16.79 -18.87 3.94
N ASN A 579 -15.82 -18.13 3.42
CA ASN A 579 -14.89 -18.64 2.42
C ASN A 579 -13.71 -19.26 3.14
N ARG A 580 -13.53 -20.57 3.02
CA ARG A 580 -12.46 -21.30 3.70
C ARG A 580 -11.63 -22.08 2.71
N GLY A 581 -10.37 -22.27 3.02
CA GLY A 581 -9.47 -22.93 2.09
C GLY A 581 -8.18 -23.40 2.72
N ALA A 582 -7.49 -24.24 1.98
CA ALA A 582 -6.25 -24.85 2.39
C ALA A 582 -5.26 -24.90 1.24
N VAL A 583 -4.00 -24.63 1.55
CA VAL A 583 -2.89 -24.68 0.60
C VAL A 583 -1.76 -25.51 1.17
N LEU A 584 -1.26 -26.46 0.36
CA LEU A 584 -0.09 -27.25 0.67
C LEU A 584 1.09 -26.77 -0.16
N TYR A 585 2.14 -26.35 0.53
CA TYR A 585 3.40 -25.97 -0.08
C TYR A 585 4.42 -27.10 0.04
N ASN A 586 5.10 -27.41 -1.06
CA ASN A 586 6.22 -28.34 -1.04
C ASN A 586 7.47 -27.73 -0.34
N ALA A 587 8.57 -28.49 -0.25
CA ALA A 587 9.81 -28.01 0.37
C ALA A 587 10.45 -26.80 -0.33
N LYS A 588 10.19 -26.58 -1.63
CA LYS A 588 10.63 -25.39 -2.38
C LYS A 588 9.71 -24.19 -2.14
N GLY A 589 8.56 -24.42 -1.53
CA GLY A 589 7.52 -23.44 -1.30
C GLY A 589 6.49 -23.38 -2.43
N ASP A 590 6.52 -24.21 -3.46
CA ASP A 590 5.51 -24.16 -4.52
C ASP A 590 4.17 -24.70 -4.00
N PRO A 591 3.04 -24.05 -4.30
CA PRO A 591 1.72 -24.59 -3.98
C PRO A 591 1.49 -25.83 -4.85
N VAL A 592 1.45 -27.01 -4.22
CA VAL A 592 1.16 -28.28 -4.91
C VAL A 592 -0.30 -28.67 -4.81
N PHE A 593 -1.01 -28.06 -3.86
CA PHE A 593 -2.44 -28.23 -3.69
C PHE A 593 -3.04 -26.93 -3.18
N LYS A 594 -4.18 -26.52 -3.72
CA LYS A 594 -4.91 -25.31 -3.33
C LYS A 594 -6.40 -25.55 -3.50
N VAL A 595 -7.16 -25.36 -2.42
CA VAL A 595 -8.63 -25.41 -2.45
C VAL A 595 -9.19 -24.22 -1.70
N ALA A 596 -10.27 -23.66 -2.22
CA ALA A 596 -11.03 -22.59 -1.59
C ALA A 596 -12.50 -22.77 -1.94
N ASN A 597 -13.34 -22.94 -0.93
CA ASN A 597 -14.76 -23.19 -1.11
C ASN A 597 -15.56 -22.32 -0.14
N ARG A 598 -16.66 -21.79 -0.64
CA ARG A 598 -17.65 -21.06 0.15
C ARG A 598 -18.58 -22.03 0.86
N ALA A 599 -18.70 -21.92 2.18
CA ALA A 599 -19.74 -22.56 3.00
C ALA A 599 -20.81 -21.56 3.41
N VAL A 600 -22.01 -22.10 3.61
CA VAL A 600 -23.10 -21.42 4.30
C VAL A 600 -23.40 -22.21 5.56
N PHE A 601 -23.29 -21.56 6.72
CA PHE A 601 -23.59 -22.14 8.01
C PHE A 601 -24.82 -21.47 8.58
N ARG A 602 -25.72 -22.25 9.19
CA ARG A 602 -26.86 -21.72 9.92
C ARG A 602 -26.50 -21.59 11.40
N VAL A 603 -26.61 -20.38 11.93
CA VAL A 603 -26.43 -20.08 13.36
C VAL A 603 -27.81 -19.91 13.98
N ASP A 604 -28.09 -20.57 15.10
CA ASP A 604 -29.41 -20.60 15.74
C ASP A 604 -29.40 -20.13 17.20
N GLY A 605 -28.33 -19.42 17.61
CA GLY A 605 -28.13 -18.90 18.97
C GLY A 605 -27.85 -19.97 20.04
N LYS A 606 -28.02 -21.26 19.74
CA LYS A 606 -27.77 -22.39 20.66
C LYS A 606 -26.50 -23.17 20.33
N THR A 607 -26.08 -23.11 19.06
CA THR A 607 -24.89 -23.82 18.59
C THR A 607 -23.63 -23.15 19.15
N GLY A 608 -22.85 -23.86 19.97
CA GLY A 608 -21.60 -23.32 20.52
C GLY A 608 -20.48 -23.25 19.47
N ILE A 609 -20.15 -24.39 18.84
CA ILE A 609 -19.12 -24.51 17.81
C ILE A 609 -19.75 -25.14 16.56
N ILE A 610 -19.52 -24.52 15.40
CA ILE A 610 -19.98 -25.01 14.10
C ILE A 610 -18.82 -25.79 13.45
N PRO A 611 -18.95 -27.12 13.27
CA PRO A 611 -17.90 -27.94 12.68
C PRO A 611 -17.91 -27.85 11.15
N ASP A 612 -16.75 -28.05 10.55
CA ASP A 612 -16.63 -28.26 9.11
C ASP A 612 -15.39 -29.05 8.73
N VAL A 613 -15.32 -29.54 7.49
CA VAL A 613 -14.17 -30.30 6.98
C VAL A 613 -13.85 -29.97 5.53
N ILE A 614 -12.58 -30.01 5.18
CA ILE A 614 -12.08 -30.07 3.81
C ILE A 614 -11.21 -31.31 3.68
N ALA A 615 -11.48 -32.17 2.70
CA ALA A 615 -10.71 -33.38 2.44
C ALA A 615 -9.95 -33.31 1.12
N LEU A 616 -8.69 -33.72 1.13
CA LEU A 616 -7.75 -33.61 0.02
C LEU A 616 -7.07 -34.96 -0.23
N ASP A 617 -6.92 -35.39 -1.48
CA ASP A 617 -6.07 -36.53 -1.83
C ASP A 617 -4.66 -36.05 -2.21
N VAL A 618 -3.68 -36.34 -1.36
CA VAL A 618 -2.34 -35.78 -1.44
C VAL A 618 -1.30 -36.89 -1.54
N LYS A 619 -0.26 -36.70 -2.36
CA LYS A 619 0.86 -37.64 -2.41
C LYS A 619 1.63 -37.64 -1.07
N PRO A 620 2.07 -38.81 -0.57
CA PRO A 620 2.92 -38.88 0.62
C PRO A 620 4.16 -37.97 0.53
N GLY A 621 4.50 -37.29 1.61
CA GLY A 621 5.57 -36.30 1.62
C GLY A 621 5.55 -35.37 2.83
N SER A 622 6.43 -34.37 2.80
CA SER A 622 6.48 -33.30 3.80
C SER A 622 6.07 -31.98 3.16
N TYR A 623 5.14 -31.29 3.80
CA TYR A 623 4.53 -30.06 3.31
C TYR A 623 4.46 -29.01 4.42
N TYR A 624 4.18 -27.78 4.02
CA TYR A 624 3.67 -26.75 4.91
C TYR A 624 2.21 -26.49 4.55
N LEU A 625 1.32 -26.66 5.52
CA LEU A 625 -0.11 -26.43 5.36
C LEU A 625 -0.44 -25.01 5.83
N ALA A 626 -1.11 -24.24 4.97
CA ALA A 626 -1.78 -22.99 5.35
C ALA A 626 -3.30 -23.18 5.27
N VAL A 627 -4.01 -22.91 6.35
CA VAL A 627 -5.46 -23.03 6.47
C VAL A 627 -6.06 -21.65 6.71
N GLN A 628 -7.06 -21.26 5.93
CA GLN A 628 -7.68 -19.95 6.00
C GLN A 628 -9.20 -20.06 6.15
N ALA A 629 -9.79 -19.11 6.87
CA ALA A 629 -11.21 -18.78 6.77
C ALA A 629 -11.43 -17.27 6.76
N ILE A 630 -12.37 -16.82 5.92
CA ILE A 630 -12.82 -15.43 5.78
C ILE A 630 -14.34 -15.38 5.94
N GLU A 631 -14.82 -14.58 6.88
CA GLU A 631 -16.24 -14.27 6.98
C GLU A 631 -16.63 -13.19 5.96
N GLU A 632 -17.47 -13.52 4.97
CA GLU A 632 -17.71 -12.64 3.81
C GLU A 632 -18.28 -11.27 4.17
N ARG A 633 -19.08 -11.18 5.25
CA ARG A 633 -19.77 -9.95 5.64
C ARG A 633 -18.85 -8.95 6.34
N SER A 634 -18.05 -9.42 7.28
CA SER A 634 -17.14 -8.58 8.06
C SER A 634 -15.79 -8.38 7.37
N GLY A 635 -15.39 -9.33 6.53
CA GLY A 635 -14.03 -9.42 5.99
C GLY A 635 -13.00 -9.90 7.03
N ARG A 636 -13.43 -10.28 8.25
CA ARG A 636 -12.54 -10.87 9.26
C ARG A 636 -11.98 -12.18 8.72
N THR A 637 -10.68 -12.35 8.88
CA THR A 637 -9.92 -13.50 8.36
C THR A 637 -8.88 -13.93 9.37
N GLN A 638 -8.49 -15.20 9.31
CA GLN A 638 -7.31 -15.70 10.00
C GLN A 638 -6.68 -16.82 9.17
N VAL A 639 -5.36 -16.97 9.30
CA VAL A 639 -4.57 -18.01 8.64
C VAL A 639 -3.76 -18.78 9.68
N TYR A 640 -3.90 -20.10 9.70
CA TYR A 640 -3.08 -21.00 10.50
C TYR A 640 -2.09 -21.73 9.60
N GLY A 641 -0.80 -21.59 9.91
CA GLY A 641 0.28 -22.25 9.20
C GLY A 641 0.97 -23.32 10.05
N MET A 642 1.16 -24.53 9.53
CA MET A 642 1.81 -25.63 10.25
C MET A 642 2.58 -26.58 9.33
N PRO A 643 3.71 -27.16 9.79
CA PRO A 643 4.32 -28.28 9.07
C PRO A 643 3.39 -29.49 9.07
N LEU A 644 3.23 -30.14 7.92
CA LEU A 644 2.40 -31.32 7.75
C LEU A 644 3.21 -32.46 7.13
N ARG A 645 3.30 -33.58 7.84
CA ARG A 645 3.86 -34.82 7.31
C ARG A 645 2.71 -35.71 6.84
N VAL A 646 2.67 -36.00 5.54
CA VAL A 646 1.68 -36.87 4.92
C VAL A 646 2.30 -38.27 4.77
N PRO A 647 1.91 -39.25 5.59
CA PRO A 647 2.45 -40.61 5.51
C PRO A 647 1.95 -41.33 4.26
N SER A 648 2.53 -42.49 3.93
CA SER A 648 1.98 -43.39 2.92
C SER A 648 1.21 -44.53 3.59
N TYR A 649 0.00 -44.78 3.10
CA TYR A 649 -0.87 -45.90 3.51
C TYR A 649 -0.89 -47.04 2.49
N ARG A 650 0.21 -47.22 1.73
CA ARG A 650 0.34 -48.34 0.77
C ARG A 650 0.14 -49.70 1.45
N HIS A 651 -0.39 -50.64 0.66
CA HIS A 651 -0.74 -52.00 1.07
C HIS A 651 0.46 -52.78 1.62
N GLY A 652 0.17 -53.80 2.45
CA GLY A 652 1.14 -54.82 2.85
C GLY A 652 1.95 -54.54 4.12
N LYS A 653 1.64 -53.47 4.86
CA LYS A 653 2.17 -53.22 6.21
C LYS A 653 1.07 -52.69 7.11
N LEU A 654 1.13 -53.06 8.39
CA LEU A 654 0.22 -52.52 9.38
C LEU A 654 0.40 -51.00 9.51
N ARG A 655 -0.71 -50.25 9.45
CA ARG A 655 -0.73 -48.79 9.56
C ARG A 655 -1.93 -48.35 10.40
N LEU A 656 -1.78 -47.16 10.98
CA LEU A 656 -2.81 -46.48 11.76
C LEU A 656 -2.99 -45.07 11.17
N SER A 657 -4.23 -44.65 10.94
CA SER A 657 -4.57 -43.26 10.60
C SER A 657 -4.15 -42.30 11.72
N ASP A 658 -4.24 -41.00 11.49
CA ASP A 658 -4.30 -40.09 12.64
C ASP A 658 -5.59 -40.31 13.44
N ILE A 659 -5.56 -39.88 14.70
CA ILE A 659 -6.71 -39.94 15.60
C ILE A 659 -7.50 -38.64 15.44
N GLU A 660 -8.73 -38.77 14.97
CA GLU A 660 -9.70 -37.68 14.91
C GLU A 660 -10.41 -37.56 16.26
N MET A 661 -10.32 -36.37 16.85
CA MET A 661 -11.05 -36.01 18.07
C MET A 661 -12.42 -35.50 17.65
N ALA A 662 -13.48 -36.16 18.10
CA ALA A 662 -14.85 -35.88 17.69
C ALA A 662 -15.69 -35.32 18.86
N ALA A 663 -16.70 -34.52 18.52
CA ALA A 663 -17.74 -34.05 19.43
C ALA A 663 -18.79 -35.15 19.68
N SER A 664 -19.12 -35.90 18.63
CA SER A 664 -20.00 -37.08 18.71
C SER A 664 -19.67 -38.07 17.60
N ILE A 665 -19.99 -39.35 17.85
CA ILE A 665 -19.92 -40.43 16.86
C ILE A 665 -21.20 -41.25 16.96
N GLU A 666 -21.94 -41.35 15.87
CA GLU A 666 -23.22 -42.07 15.80
C GLU A 666 -23.27 -43.01 14.60
N GLN A 667 -24.00 -44.13 14.71
CA GLN A 667 -24.24 -44.99 13.55
C GLN A 667 -25.23 -44.35 12.59
N THR A 668 -24.94 -44.43 11.30
CA THR A 668 -25.81 -43.88 10.26
C THR A 668 -25.78 -44.73 8.99
N THR A 669 -26.89 -44.72 8.26
CA THR A 669 -27.00 -45.26 6.90
C THR A 669 -27.06 -44.13 5.85
N GLY A 670 -27.12 -42.88 6.31
CA GLY A 670 -27.16 -41.70 5.47
C GLY A 670 -25.82 -41.41 4.81
N LYS A 671 -25.84 -40.58 3.78
CA LYS A 671 -24.63 -39.93 3.25
C LYS A 671 -24.61 -38.51 3.77
N GLY A 672 -23.46 -38.04 4.22
CA GLY A 672 -23.33 -36.70 4.78
C GLY A 672 -21.88 -36.22 4.75
N HIS A 673 -21.70 -34.94 5.07
CA HIS A 673 -20.41 -34.28 5.01
C HIS A 673 -19.38 -34.85 6.00
N PHE A 674 -19.89 -35.40 7.12
CA PHE A 674 -19.12 -35.99 8.21
C PHE A 674 -19.26 -37.52 8.30
N VAL A 675 -19.87 -38.14 7.27
CA VAL A 675 -20.10 -39.59 7.29
C VAL A 675 -18.85 -40.32 6.80
N LYS A 676 -18.34 -41.20 7.66
CA LYS A 676 -17.21 -42.08 7.41
C LYS A 676 -17.67 -43.52 7.49
N GLN A 677 -17.79 -44.16 6.32
CA GLN A 677 -18.42 -45.46 6.17
C GLN A 677 -19.88 -45.45 6.69
N ASN A 678 -20.14 -46.06 7.84
CA ASN A 678 -21.45 -46.15 8.50
C ASN A 678 -21.51 -45.36 9.81
N LEU A 679 -20.56 -44.45 10.03
CA LEU A 679 -20.50 -43.58 11.21
C LEU A 679 -20.61 -42.12 10.79
N GLU A 680 -21.45 -41.36 11.46
CA GLU A 680 -21.41 -39.90 11.43
C GLU A 680 -20.46 -39.43 12.52
N VAL A 681 -19.33 -38.83 12.13
CA VAL A 681 -18.24 -38.43 13.02
C VAL A 681 -18.17 -36.92 13.01
N ILE A 682 -18.80 -36.26 13.98
CA ILE A 682 -18.80 -34.80 14.05
C ILE A 682 -17.46 -34.34 14.65
N PRO A 683 -16.60 -33.62 13.90
CA PRO A 683 -15.27 -33.30 14.37
C PRO A 683 -15.28 -32.20 15.44
N LEU A 684 -14.36 -32.26 16.40
CA LEU A 684 -14.13 -31.21 17.39
C LEU A 684 -12.75 -30.58 17.18
N ALA A 685 -12.66 -29.65 16.24
CA ALA A 685 -11.39 -29.03 15.85
C ALA A 685 -10.68 -28.28 16.98
N THR A 686 -11.42 -27.77 17.98
CA THR A 686 -10.84 -27.13 19.18
C THR A 686 -10.08 -28.12 20.04
N ARG A 687 -10.50 -29.40 20.06
CA ARG A 687 -9.99 -30.44 20.97
C ARG A 687 -10.10 -30.05 22.45
N HIS A 688 -11.03 -29.16 22.76
CA HIS A 688 -11.36 -28.73 24.11
C HIS A 688 -12.69 -29.39 24.49
N TYR A 689 -12.65 -30.18 25.54
CA TYR A 689 -13.80 -30.88 26.09
C TYR A 689 -14.11 -30.32 27.47
N THR A 690 -15.37 -30.38 27.90
CA THR A 690 -15.71 -30.18 29.30
C THR A 690 -15.94 -31.53 29.98
N GLN A 691 -15.82 -31.56 31.30
CA GLN A 691 -16.10 -32.75 32.12
C GLN A 691 -17.53 -33.30 31.96
N ARG A 692 -18.45 -32.54 31.34
CA ARG A 692 -19.83 -32.97 31.08
C ARG A 692 -19.98 -33.80 29.79
N HIS A 693 -19.00 -33.76 28.90
CA HIS A 693 -19.08 -34.40 27.59
C HIS A 693 -18.14 -35.60 27.50
N LEU A 694 -18.55 -36.60 26.73
CA LEU A 694 -17.68 -37.73 26.40
C LEU A 694 -16.60 -37.29 25.40
N VAL A 695 -15.40 -37.80 25.57
CA VAL A 695 -14.31 -37.64 24.60
C VAL A 695 -14.40 -38.77 23.59
N TYR A 696 -14.67 -38.42 22.33
CA TYR A 696 -14.75 -39.38 21.23
C TYR A 696 -13.48 -39.37 20.38
N LEU A 697 -13.01 -40.57 20.03
CA LEU A 697 -11.88 -40.80 19.14
C LEU A 697 -12.35 -41.60 17.94
N TYR A 698 -11.97 -41.19 16.75
CA TYR A 698 -12.13 -41.97 15.51
C TYR A 698 -10.76 -42.25 14.90
N TYR A 699 -10.55 -43.49 14.42
CA TYR A 699 -9.34 -43.86 13.69
C TYR A 699 -9.55 -45.14 12.87
N GLU A 700 -8.65 -45.37 11.92
CA GLU A 700 -8.67 -46.50 10.99
C GLU A 700 -7.37 -47.29 11.09
N ILE A 701 -7.48 -48.62 11.03
CA ILE A 701 -6.35 -49.55 10.98
C ILE A 701 -6.32 -50.16 9.59
N TYR A 702 -5.13 -50.21 8.98
CA TYR A 702 -4.94 -50.74 7.63
C TYR A 702 -3.88 -51.82 7.58
N GLY A 703 -4.03 -52.77 6.64
CA GLY A 703 -3.03 -53.78 6.33
C GLY A 703 -2.90 -54.85 7.42
N LEU A 704 -4.01 -55.22 8.06
CA LEU A 704 -4.09 -56.38 8.94
C LEU A 704 -3.91 -57.67 8.12
N SER A 705 -3.14 -58.61 8.66
CA SER A 705 -2.91 -59.91 8.04
C SER A 705 -4.11 -60.83 8.21
N GLN A 706 -4.44 -61.54 7.12
CA GLN A 706 -5.54 -62.49 7.06
C GLN A 706 -5.00 -63.93 6.99
N ASP A 707 -5.75 -64.90 7.52
CA ASP A 707 -5.42 -66.33 7.35
C ASP A 707 -5.91 -66.84 6.00
N ALA A 708 -5.72 -68.14 5.77
CA ALA A 708 -6.27 -68.87 4.65
C ALA A 708 -7.81 -68.76 4.51
N PHE A 709 -8.53 -68.34 5.55
CA PHE A 709 -9.98 -68.13 5.55
C PHE A 709 -10.39 -66.65 5.47
N GLY A 710 -9.44 -65.72 5.35
CA GLY A 710 -9.71 -64.29 5.30
C GLY A 710 -9.93 -63.62 6.66
N GLN A 711 -9.74 -64.32 7.78
CA GLN A 711 -9.96 -63.75 9.11
C GLN A 711 -8.73 -62.99 9.61
N THR A 712 -8.93 -61.88 10.33
CA THR A 712 -7.90 -61.09 11.02
C THR A 712 -7.93 -61.35 12.54
N ASP A 713 -6.80 -61.21 13.21
CA ASP A 713 -6.67 -61.26 14.68
C ASP A 713 -5.69 -60.19 15.16
N TYR A 714 -6.18 -59.25 15.95
CA TYR A 714 -5.42 -58.07 16.36
C TYR A 714 -5.81 -57.58 17.74
N GLN A 715 -4.90 -56.84 18.36
CA GLN A 715 -5.09 -56.20 19.65
C GLN A 715 -5.03 -54.68 19.50
N ILE A 716 -5.94 -53.98 20.15
CA ILE A 716 -5.92 -52.52 20.27
C ILE A 716 -5.61 -52.18 21.73
N SER A 717 -4.64 -51.32 21.95
CA SER A 717 -4.33 -50.77 23.28
C SER A 717 -4.44 -49.25 23.30
N TYR A 718 -5.13 -48.72 24.30
CA TYR A 718 -5.26 -47.29 24.59
C TYR A 718 -4.44 -46.95 25.83
N ARG A 719 -3.72 -45.83 25.81
CA ARG A 719 -3.06 -45.27 26.98
C ARG A 719 -3.39 -43.80 27.10
N LEU A 720 -4.05 -43.41 28.19
CA LEU A 720 -4.40 -42.04 28.51
C LEU A 720 -3.57 -41.56 29.71
N LYS A 721 -2.95 -40.40 29.59
CA LYS A 721 -2.15 -39.77 30.65
C LYS A 721 -2.34 -38.24 30.66
N PRO A 722 -2.38 -37.60 31.84
CA PRO A 722 -2.29 -36.15 31.94
C PRO A 722 -0.87 -35.68 31.58
N ARG A 723 -0.74 -34.45 31.09
CA ARG A 723 0.57 -33.84 30.75
C ARG A 723 1.24 -33.21 31.98
N SER A 724 0.46 -32.85 32.99
CA SER A 724 0.88 -32.38 34.32
C SER A 724 0.50 -33.44 35.37
N GLY A 725 1.19 -33.48 36.51
CA GLY A 725 0.98 -34.49 37.58
C GLY A 725 -0.33 -34.32 38.37
N GLN A 726 -1.45 -34.25 37.65
CA GLN A 726 -2.81 -34.04 38.13
C GLN A 726 -3.47 -35.36 38.54
N SER A 727 -4.49 -35.28 39.38
CA SER A 727 -5.26 -36.46 39.77
C SER A 727 -6.09 -36.98 38.60
N PHE A 728 -6.13 -38.30 38.46
CA PHE A 728 -6.66 -38.96 37.26
C PHE A 728 -7.79 -39.94 37.59
N GLY A 729 -9.02 -39.56 37.23
CA GLY A 729 -10.25 -40.34 37.44
C GLY A 729 -11.07 -40.49 36.17
N ALA A 730 -10.67 -41.42 35.29
CA ALA A 730 -11.32 -41.63 34.00
C ALA A 730 -11.96 -43.01 33.87
N LYS A 731 -13.13 -43.07 33.23
CA LYS A 731 -13.88 -44.29 32.93
C LYS A 731 -14.03 -44.47 31.43
N VAL A 732 -13.91 -45.71 30.96
CA VAL A 732 -14.14 -46.04 29.55
C VAL A 732 -15.49 -46.72 29.44
N LEU A 733 -16.43 -46.06 28.78
CA LEU A 733 -17.84 -46.48 28.73
C LEU A 733 -18.17 -47.27 27.46
N SER A 734 -17.36 -47.15 26.40
CA SER A 734 -17.51 -47.97 25.20
C SER A 734 -16.14 -48.27 24.58
N GLY A 735 -15.97 -49.50 24.12
CA GLY A 735 -14.80 -49.99 23.40
C GLY A 735 -15.22 -51.19 22.55
N LEU A 736 -14.50 -51.45 21.47
CA LEU A 736 -14.81 -52.55 20.56
C LEU A 736 -14.00 -53.79 21.00
N GLY A 737 -14.66 -54.93 21.18
CA GLY A 737 -14.01 -56.24 21.34
C GLY A 737 -14.00 -56.82 22.76
N LYS A 738 -13.26 -57.93 22.92
CA LYS A 738 -13.14 -58.60 24.23
C LYS A 738 -12.08 -57.88 25.07
N LEU A 739 -12.49 -57.35 26.21
CA LEU A 739 -11.59 -56.70 27.17
C LEU A 739 -10.54 -57.70 27.68
N VAL A 740 -9.27 -57.36 27.53
CA VAL A 740 -8.12 -58.21 27.92
C VAL A 740 -7.56 -57.78 29.26
N GLY A 741 -7.49 -56.47 29.50
CA GLY A 741 -6.95 -55.93 30.73
C GLY A 741 -7.16 -54.43 30.84
N ILE A 742 -7.35 -53.98 32.08
CA ILE A 742 -7.36 -52.58 32.47
C ILE A 742 -6.25 -52.45 33.52
N ASP A 743 -5.26 -51.63 33.22
CA ASP A 743 -4.22 -51.23 34.16
C ASP A 743 -4.44 -49.73 34.46
N GLN A 744 -4.91 -49.43 35.67
CA GLN A 744 -5.11 -48.06 36.14
C GLN A 744 -4.16 -47.81 37.31
N ASN A 745 -3.35 -46.78 37.19
CA ASN A 745 -2.59 -46.23 38.30
C ASN A 745 -2.89 -44.73 38.44
N GLU A 746 -2.28 -44.08 39.44
CA GLU A 746 -2.52 -42.65 39.70
C GLU A 746 -2.06 -41.72 38.56
N GLU A 747 -1.26 -42.22 37.60
CA GLU A 747 -0.64 -41.43 36.53
C GLU A 747 -1.17 -41.73 35.12
N GLN A 748 -1.80 -42.88 34.89
CA GLN A 748 -2.27 -43.31 33.57
C GLN A 748 -3.32 -44.43 33.64
N ILE A 749 -4.10 -44.54 32.56
CA ILE A 749 -4.99 -45.67 32.29
C ILE A 749 -4.54 -46.31 30.99
N ALA A 750 -4.26 -47.61 31.05
CA ALA A 750 -3.99 -48.45 29.90
C ALA A 750 -5.06 -49.53 29.77
N ILE A 751 -5.66 -49.64 28.58
CA ILE A 751 -6.73 -50.62 28.31
C ILE A 751 -6.43 -51.34 27.02
N SER A 752 -6.63 -52.65 26.98
CA SER A 752 -6.45 -53.44 25.76
C SER A 752 -7.66 -54.30 25.42
N TYR A 753 -7.98 -54.38 24.13
CA TYR A 753 -9.07 -55.18 23.56
C TYR A 753 -8.52 -56.11 22.48
N ASP A 754 -8.90 -57.38 22.54
CA ASP A 754 -8.65 -58.35 21.48
C ASP A 754 -9.82 -58.36 20.50
N GLN A 755 -9.50 -58.47 19.22
CA GLN A 755 -10.44 -58.34 18.11
C GLN A 755 -10.16 -59.34 17.00
N THR A 756 -11.24 -59.83 16.40
CA THR A 756 -11.20 -60.67 15.21
C THR A 756 -12.17 -60.11 14.18
N GLY A 757 -11.79 -60.13 12.90
CA GLY A 757 -12.63 -59.63 11.80
C GLY A 757 -12.40 -60.38 10.51
N ASP A 758 -13.00 -59.91 9.43
CA ASP A 758 -12.91 -60.47 8.07
C ASP A 758 -12.34 -59.46 7.04
N ALA A 759 -11.99 -58.25 7.50
CA ALA A 759 -11.42 -57.18 6.69
C ALA A 759 -9.97 -56.87 7.10
N ASP A 760 -9.12 -56.61 6.11
CA ASP A 760 -7.74 -56.15 6.27
C ASP A 760 -7.65 -54.66 6.67
N ASN A 761 -8.76 -53.93 6.56
CA ASN A 761 -8.91 -52.53 6.93
C ASN A 761 -10.15 -52.35 7.78
N VAL A 762 -10.01 -51.75 8.96
CA VAL A 762 -11.10 -51.64 9.96
C VAL A 762 -11.20 -50.23 10.52
N VAL A 763 -12.44 -49.78 10.72
CA VAL A 763 -12.78 -48.52 11.38
C VAL A 763 -13.03 -48.78 12.85
N ASN A 764 -12.49 -47.92 13.71
CA ASN A 764 -12.68 -48.01 15.16
C ASN A 764 -13.02 -46.64 15.76
N TYR A 765 -13.74 -46.68 16.87
CA TYR A 765 -13.94 -45.51 17.72
C TYR A 765 -13.91 -45.88 19.20
N LEU A 766 -13.70 -44.88 20.05
CA LEU A 766 -13.71 -45.01 21.50
C LEU A 766 -14.44 -43.81 22.12
N ALA A 767 -15.28 -44.05 23.13
CA ALA A 767 -15.85 -42.98 23.95
C ALA A 767 -15.35 -43.09 25.40
N LEU A 768 -14.78 -41.99 25.89
CA LEU A 768 -14.20 -41.87 27.22
C LEU A 768 -15.02 -40.91 28.08
N ASP A 769 -15.32 -41.32 29.30
CA ASP A 769 -15.93 -40.47 30.33
C ASP A 769 -14.82 -39.98 31.27
N LEU A 770 -14.53 -38.68 31.19
CA LEU A 770 -13.52 -38.01 32.00
C LEU A 770 -14.15 -37.12 33.08
N SER A 771 -15.42 -37.33 33.43
CA SER A 771 -16.13 -36.54 34.44
C SER A 771 -15.44 -36.51 35.81
N GLY A 772 -14.66 -37.55 36.15
CA GLY A 772 -13.87 -37.62 37.39
C GLY A 772 -12.43 -37.15 37.29
N SER A 773 -11.99 -36.63 36.14
CA SER A 773 -10.60 -36.19 35.90
C SER A 773 -10.46 -34.68 36.06
N GLU A 774 -9.32 -34.20 36.55
CA GLU A 774 -9.07 -32.77 36.70
C GLU A 774 -8.98 -32.04 35.34
N PRO A 775 -9.34 -30.74 35.27
CA PRO A 775 -9.07 -29.93 34.10
C PRO A 775 -7.57 -29.86 33.78
N GLY A 776 -7.21 -30.02 32.52
CA GLY A 776 -5.81 -30.07 32.10
C GLY A 776 -5.60 -30.56 30.67
N GLU A 777 -4.34 -30.66 30.26
CA GLU A 777 -3.97 -31.26 28.99
C GLU A 777 -3.74 -32.75 29.13
N TYR A 778 -4.30 -33.52 28.20
CA TYR A 778 -4.22 -34.97 28.17
C TYR A 778 -3.61 -35.47 26.86
N VAL A 779 -2.90 -36.60 26.95
CA VAL A 779 -2.36 -37.31 25.80
C VAL A 779 -2.99 -38.70 25.75
N ILE A 780 -3.61 -39.04 24.62
CA ILE A 780 -4.09 -40.39 24.34
C ILE A 780 -3.24 -41.04 23.27
N GLU A 781 -2.69 -42.21 23.58
CA GLU A 781 -1.98 -43.07 22.65
C GLU A 781 -2.87 -44.26 22.27
N VAL A 782 -3.03 -44.50 20.97
CA VAL A 782 -3.70 -45.67 20.41
C VAL A 782 -2.62 -46.52 19.74
N ALA A 783 -2.53 -47.80 20.09
CA ALA A 783 -1.69 -48.75 19.40
C ALA A 783 -2.48 -49.94 18.89
N ALA A 784 -2.20 -50.34 17.66
CA ALA A 784 -2.73 -51.56 17.05
C ALA A 784 -1.57 -52.55 16.88
N MET A 785 -1.78 -53.80 17.30
CA MET A 785 -0.85 -54.91 17.13
C MET A 785 -1.54 -56.02 16.37
N ASP A 786 -1.03 -56.34 15.19
CA ASP A 786 -1.42 -57.56 14.48
C ASP A 786 -0.82 -58.75 15.23
N ARG A 787 -1.67 -59.66 15.70
CA ARG A 787 -1.22 -60.77 16.56
C ARG A 787 -0.67 -61.94 15.77
N ARG A 788 -0.85 -61.96 14.45
CA ARG A 788 -0.43 -63.06 13.59
C ARG A 788 1.00 -62.87 13.11
N ASP A 789 1.37 -61.63 12.76
CA ASP A 789 2.73 -61.29 12.32
C ASP A 789 3.53 -60.47 13.35
N GLY A 790 2.89 -60.02 14.43
CA GLY A 790 3.51 -59.27 15.53
C GLY A 790 3.80 -57.81 15.22
N GLN A 791 3.39 -57.28 14.05
CA GLN A 791 3.58 -55.87 13.74
C GLN A 791 2.78 -55.00 14.70
N LYS A 792 3.39 -53.89 15.16
CA LYS A 792 2.74 -52.92 16.04
C LYS A 792 2.94 -51.50 15.53
N VAL A 793 1.86 -50.71 15.56
CA VAL A 793 1.85 -49.30 15.20
C VAL A 793 1.17 -48.49 16.28
N THR A 794 1.66 -47.28 16.53
CA THR A 794 1.13 -46.38 17.57
C THR A 794 0.95 -44.96 17.01
N LYS A 795 -0.13 -44.30 17.42
CA LYS A 795 -0.41 -42.88 17.20
C LYS A 795 -0.83 -42.23 18.50
N ALA A 796 -0.64 -40.92 18.60
CA ALA A 796 -1.04 -40.15 19.77
C ALA A 796 -1.81 -38.90 19.35
N ALA A 797 -2.76 -38.49 20.17
CA ALA A 797 -3.46 -37.22 20.08
C ALA A 797 -3.46 -36.52 21.44
N THR A 798 -3.54 -35.20 21.40
CA THR A 798 -3.60 -34.34 22.58
C THR A 798 -4.91 -33.58 22.56
N PHE A 799 -5.51 -33.42 23.74
CA PHE A 799 -6.74 -32.64 23.93
C PHE A 799 -6.71 -31.98 25.32
N LYS A 800 -7.59 -31.01 25.53
CA LYS A 800 -7.72 -30.28 26.79
C LYS A 800 -9.08 -30.55 27.42
N LEU A 801 -9.10 -30.76 28.73
CA LEU A 801 -10.29 -30.83 29.55
C LEU A 801 -10.41 -29.52 30.34
N GLU A 802 -11.54 -28.83 30.23
CA GLU A 802 -11.78 -27.53 30.86
C GLU A 802 -12.99 -27.61 31.80
N THR A 803 -13.08 -26.65 32.73
CA THR A 803 -14.27 -26.54 33.58
C THR A 803 -15.46 -26.03 32.74
N PRO A 804 -16.70 -26.36 33.12
CA PRO A 804 -17.88 -25.90 32.38
C PRO A 804 -17.97 -24.38 32.21
N ASP A 805 -17.44 -23.61 33.17
CA ASP A 805 -17.53 -22.15 33.21
C ASP A 805 -16.41 -21.45 32.39
N GLU A 806 -15.42 -22.18 31.88
CA GLU A 806 -14.28 -21.63 31.11
C GLU A 806 -14.50 -21.59 29.59
N ILE A 807 -15.54 -22.28 29.08
CA ILE A 807 -15.85 -22.37 27.64
C ILE A 807 -17.00 -21.43 27.21
N GLU A 808 -17.89 -21.06 28.14
CA GLU A 808 -18.92 -20.02 27.94
C GLU A 808 -18.30 -18.62 27.96
#